data_AF-A0A938SDL8-F1
#
_entry.id   AF-A0A938SDL8-F1
#
_cell.length_a   1.000
_cell.length_b   1.000
_cell.length_c   1.000
_cell.angle_alpha   90.00
_cell.angle_beta   90.00
_cell.angle_gamma   90.00
#
_symmetry.space_group_name_H-M   'P 1'
#
loop_
_entity.id
_entity.type
_entity.pdbx_description
1 polymer ?
#
loop_
_entity_poly.entity_id
_entity_poly.type
_entity_poly.pdbx_seq_one_letter_code
_entity_poly.pdbx_strand_id
1 'polypeptide(L)'
;ALEESPKDVELRLSDGTVLKHTLERLIPKDRRDKPRQTVKVGKDLAWVEVKVLSSYPGGPNPQTGKPVTWGGIGEIEVITSADLSPYLAVPDHNPDAPVFVEGGSPKSDYSNVKVTLPSPIPLGQHPGIYLSRGEIVKMRQELKAAERAKVTLDSLLAGCNGWLEKKIEHPDPNTPAQMRDRSDPQAKAHSLLSKMAGWLGWAYQLTDDERYAQKAREILVGYARLYPDGYKEHRGVHPSDTSKVMAQRLSEAMWLLPLIQSYDMIHSSSCLSADDRRLIESDLIRHAVTFINSKRSAAEEISLRDKRNPNWRTSDPEPIPGPVGNWSNFYNAAYIQAGIVLGDQEWIDIGLANTRTMIVQGIGDDGMWKEGAIGYQLFARHALVACMEPLARKGHDLYGYKGCRVKNLWDSPLKYAYPDGTAPGIHDSGRVSVGGDWTAMAYDYAYLRYQDPNYGGIVNDAHRQVFQSEGCYFPTLIYQPLPKKEIAALGSVIFETLGYAVLRGADGGNPPAAATFLLMDYGPHGGGHGHPDKLNLILFADGDELAGEPKPYRYEDSRHAEWTRPTIAHWTVSVDQREQAPTTGKLLAFYDTGAVKIMRGVSTAAYAGVGLDRTVVQMPGYIADIYRCWSNATRTYDYPLCFRGALDALDRADAAKLKPLGPPA
;
A
#
# COMPACT_ATOMS: atom_id res chain seq x y z
N ALA A 1 7.26 23.74 -4.71
CA ALA A 1 7.37 25.01 -5.48
C ALA A 1 5.95 25.52 -5.76
N LEU A 2 5.76 26.83 -5.96
CA LEU A 2 4.50 27.33 -6.51
C LEU A 2 4.34 26.73 -7.92
N GLU A 3 3.17 26.22 -8.27
CA GLU A 3 2.96 25.72 -9.63
C GLU A 3 3.04 26.86 -10.64
N GLU A 4 3.68 26.56 -11.76
CA GLU A 4 4.22 27.50 -12.73
C GLU A 4 3.56 27.19 -14.09
N SER A 5 2.60 28.01 -14.53
CA SER A 5 1.96 27.83 -15.85
C SER A 5 2.91 28.33 -16.94
N PRO A 6 2.98 27.71 -18.14
CA PRO A 6 3.90 28.18 -19.16
C PRO A 6 3.61 29.60 -19.56
N LYS A 7 4.68 30.36 -19.74
CA LYS A 7 4.63 31.73 -20.22
C LYS A 7 5.22 31.77 -21.61
N ASP A 8 6.54 31.63 -21.72
CA ASP A 8 7.21 31.71 -23.01
C ASP A 8 7.39 30.31 -23.57
N VAL A 9 6.88 30.07 -24.77
CA VAL A 9 7.05 28.81 -25.52
C VAL A 9 7.74 29.07 -26.85
N GLU A 10 8.45 28.06 -27.32
CA GLU A 10 9.12 28.02 -28.61
C GLU A 10 8.57 26.83 -29.41
N LEU A 11 8.01 27.09 -30.59
CA LEU A 11 7.63 26.06 -31.54
C LEU A 11 8.71 26.01 -32.62
N ARG A 12 9.47 24.92 -32.67
CA ARG A 12 10.38 24.64 -33.78
C ARG A 12 9.64 23.81 -34.81
N LEU A 13 9.75 24.22 -36.06
CA LEU A 13 9.04 23.62 -37.19
C LEU A 13 10.04 22.88 -38.07
N SER A 14 9.55 21.88 -38.81
CA SER A 14 10.40 21.04 -39.67
C SER A 14 11.15 21.76 -40.79
N ASP A 15 10.74 22.97 -41.15
CA ASP A 15 11.41 23.81 -42.15
C ASP A 15 12.49 24.73 -41.55
N GLY A 16 12.81 24.55 -40.26
CA GLY A 16 13.77 25.38 -39.53
C GLY A 16 13.19 26.67 -38.96
N THR A 17 11.91 26.97 -39.19
CA THR A 17 11.24 28.11 -38.58
C THR A 17 11.16 27.92 -37.06
N VAL A 18 11.44 28.98 -36.31
CA VAL A 18 11.26 29.03 -34.85
C VAL A 18 10.24 30.11 -34.52
N LEU A 19 9.09 29.71 -33.98
CA LEU A 19 8.05 30.63 -33.52
C LEU A 19 8.13 30.76 -32.01
N LYS A 20 8.38 31.96 -31.50
CA LYS A 20 8.30 32.25 -30.07
C LYS A 20 6.95 32.85 -29.76
N HIS A 21 6.33 32.38 -28.68
CA HIS A 21 5.03 32.87 -28.26
C HIS A 21 5.00 33.03 -26.74
N THR A 22 4.47 34.16 -26.28
CA THR A 22 4.17 34.37 -24.87
C THR A 22 2.69 34.07 -24.68
N LEU A 23 2.39 32.94 -24.05
CA LEU A 23 1.03 32.51 -23.71
C LEU A 23 0.46 33.43 -22.65
N GLU A 24 -0.83 33.74 -22.70
CA GLU A 24 -1.55 34.45 -21.65
C GLU A 24 -1.67 33.60 -20.38
N ARG A 25 -1.80 34.26 -19.23
CA ARG A 25 -2.11 33.56 -17.98
C ARG A 25 -3.62 33.26 -17.92
N LEU A 26 -4.00 32.00 -18.10
CA LEU A 26 -5.39 31.56 -17.93
C LEU A 26 -5.68 31.17 -16.49
N ILE A 27 -6.85 31.56 -15.98
CA ILE A 27 -7.31 31.21 -14.64
C ILE A 27 -8.58 30.35 -14.79
N PRO A 28 -8.57 29.06 -14.39
CA PRO A 28 -9.74 28.22 -14.45
C PRO A 28 -10.82 28.71 -13.47
N LYS A 29 -12.09 28.65 -13.87
CA LYS A 29 -13.24 29.06 -13.04
C LYS A 29 -13.54 28.06 -11.93
N ASP A 30 -13.32 26.76 -12.20
CA ASP A 30 -13.45 25.67 -11.24
C ASP A 30 -12.52 24.49 -11.59
N ARG A 31 -12.51 23.41 -10.79
CA ARG A 31 -11.62 22.25 -10.98
C ARG A 31 -11.82 21.47 -12.28
N ARG A 32 -12.95 21.62 -12.95
CA ARG A 32 -13.28 20.97 -14.23
C ARG A 32 -13.03 21.88 -15.42
N ASP A 33 -12.81 23.18 -15.18
CA ASP A 33 -12.49 24.14 -16.23
C ASP A 33 -11.05 23.93 -16.70
N LYS A 34 -10.89 23.56 -17.98
CA LYS A 34 -9.60 23.36 -18.65
C LYS A 34 -9.43 24.45 -19.71
N PRO A 35 -9.11 25.70 -19.34
CA PRO A 35 -8.96 26.78 -20.31
C PRO A 35 -7.78 26.49 -21.24
N ARG A 36 -7.96 26.75 -22.54
CA ARG A 36 -6.98 26.44 -23.59
C ARG A 36 -6.55 27.69 -24.33
N GLN A 37 -5.31 27.68 -24.82
CA GLN A 37 -4.78 28.65 -25.79
C GLN A 37 -4.23 27.91 -26.99
N THR A 38 -4.36 28.50 -28.17
CA THR A 38 -3.94 27.90 -29.43
C THR A 38 -2.93 28.79 -30.12
N VAL A 39 -1.75 28.25 -30.40
CA VAL A 39 -0.76 28.87 -31.29
C VAL A 39 -0.97 28.29 -32.68
N LYS A 40 -1.50 29.09 -33.61
CA LYS A 40 -1.70 28.65 -35.00
C LYS A 40 -0.38 28.65 -35.75
N VAL A 41 -0.01 27.50 -36.31
CA VAL A 41 1.17 27.37 -37.19
C VAL A 41 0.80 27.63 -38.64
N GLY A 42 -0.37 27.16 -39.09
CA GLY A 42 -1.00 27.57 -40.36
C GLY A 42 -0.32 27.06 -41.64
N LYS A 43 0.49 26.01 -41.56
CA LYS A 43 1.19 25.40 -42.71
C LYS A 43 1.39 23.91 -42.51
N ASP A 44 1.56 23.20 -43.63
CA ASP A 44 1.88 21.78 -43.66
C ASP A 44 3.34 21.55 -43.23
N LEU A 45 3.55 20.65 -42.28
CA LEU A 45 4.85 20.40 -41.66
C LEU A 45 5.01 18.91 -41.37
N ALA A 46 6.27 18.43 -41.41
CA ALA A 46 6.59 17.05 -41.08
C ALA A 46 6.62 16.82 -39.55
N TRP A 47 7.01 17.84 -38.78
CA TRP A 47 7.00 17.80 -37.31
C TRP A 47 6.92 19.21 -36.73
N VAL A 48 6.44 19.28 -35.48
CA VAL A 48 6.44 20.47 -34.63
C VAL A 48 6.97 20.06 -33.26
N GLU A 49 8.02 20.72 -32.79
CA GLU A 49 8.54 20.56 -31.43
C GLU A 49 8.08 21.77 -30.60
N VAL A 50 7.43 21.52 -29.47
CA VAL A 50 7.00 22.56 -28.52
C VAL A 50 7.91 22.52 -27.30
N LYS A 51 8.64 23.61 -27.06
CA LYS A 51 9.50 23.78 -25.90
C LYS A 51 8.96 24.89 -25.00
N VAL A 52 8.82 24.60 -23.72
CA VAL A 52 8.52 25.62 -22.70
C VAL A 52 9.84 26.26 -22.28
N LEU A 53 9.97 27.56 -22.50
CA LEU A 53 11.17 28.34 -22.18
C LEU A 53 11.11 28.95 -20.78
N SER A 54 9.92 29.35 -20.35
CA SER A 54 9.70 29.97 -19.06
C SER A 54 8.27 29.74 -18.58
N SER A 55 8.06 29.92 -17.29
CA SER A 55 6.75 29.88 -16.67
C SER A 55 6.39 31.22 -16.04
N TYR A 56 5.10 31.44 -15.83
CA TYR A 56 4.60 32.54 -15.05
C TYR A 56 5.06 32.40 -13.59
N PRO A 57 5.59 33.46 -12.98
CA PRO A 57 5.90 33.44 -11.56
C PRO A 57 4.61 33.17 -10.77
N GLY A 58 4.70 32.26 -9.80
CA GLY A 58 3.59 31.99 -8.88
C GLY A 58 3.13 33.27 -8.18
N GLY A 59 1.82 33.42 -8.01
CA GLY A 59 1.23 34.64 -7.42
C GLY A 59 -0.04 34.36 -6.60
N PRO A 60 -0.49 35.33 -5.78
CA PRO A 60 -1.68 35.16 -4.96
C PRO A 60 -2.94 35.04 -5.83
N ASN A 61 -3.88 34.22 -5.38
CA ASN A 61 -5.21 34.09 -5.94
C ASN A 61 -5.90 35.47 -5.90
N PRO A 62 -6.37 36.01 -7.04
CA PRO A 62 -6.98 37.35 -7.08
C PRO A 62 -8.25 37.50 -6.23
N GLN A 63 -8.94 36.40 -5.95
CA GLN A 63 -10.19 36.37 -5.18
C GLN A 63 -9.96 36.18 -3.68
N THR A 64 -8.89 35.48 -3.29
CA THR A 64 -8.65 35.09 -1.88
C THR A 64 -7.36 35.62 -1.28
N GLY A 65 -6.47 36.23 -2.08
CA GLY A 65 -5.16 36.73 -1.68
C GLY A 65 -4.15 35.64 -1.29
N LYS A 66 -4.54 34.36 -1.25
CA LYS A 66 -3.68 33.23 -0.86
C LYS A 66 -2.84 32.74 -2.04
N PRO A 67 -1.60 32.27 -1.83
CA PRO A 67 -0.83 31.61 -2.88
C PRO A 67 -1.62 30.43 -3.46
N VAL A 68 -1.77 30.38 -4.78
CA VAL A 68 -2.45 29.27 -5.48
C VAL A 68 -1.44 28.21 -5.91
N THR A 69 -1.82 26.95 -5.70
CA THR A 69 -1.09 25.73 -6.08
C THR A 69 -1.81 24.96 -7.20
N TRP A 70 -2.58 25.65 -8.03
CA TRP A 70 -3.22 25.06 -9.20
C TRP A 70 -2.82 25.88 -10.41
N GLY A 71 -1.96 25.33 -11.26
CA GLY A 71 -1.48 26.02 -12.46
C GLY A 71 -0.26 25.36 -13.10
N GLY A 72 -0.36 24.10 -13.51
CA GLY A 72 0.59 23.46 -14.42
C GLY A 72 0.05 23.39 -15.86
N ILE A 73 0.91 22.95 -16.80
CA ILE A 73 0.43 22.44 -18.09
C ILE A 73 -0.46 21.24 -17.80
N GLY A 74 -1.73 21.33 -18.17
CA GLY A 74 -2.59 20.15 -18.18
C GLY A 74 -2.14 19.20 -19.30
N GLU A 75 -2.27 19.67 -20.55
CA GLU A 75 -2.01 18.89 -21.75
C GLU A 75 -1.46 19.83 -22.85
N ILE A 76 -0.53 19.34 -23.68
CA ILE A 76 -0.16 19.97 -24.96
C ILE A 76 -0.80 19.14 -26.06
N GLU A 77 -1.77 19.70 -26.75
CA GLU A 77 -2.47 19.06 -27.87
C GLU A 77 -1.93 19.61 -29.19
N VAL A 78 -1.46 18.71 -30.08
CA VAL A 78 -1.17 19.07 -31.48
C VAL A 78 -2.42 18.78 -32.30
N ILE A 79 -3.14 19.82 -32.70
CA ILE A 79 -4.30 19.71 -33.58
C ILE A 79 -3.81 19.82 -35.02
N THR A 80 -4.04 18.77 -35.81
CA THR A 80 -3.63 18.69 -37.21
C THR A 80 -4.77 18.19 -38.08
N SER A 81 -4.81 18.63 -39.34
CA SER A 81 -5.67 18.05 -40.38
C SER A 81 -5.05 16.79 -41.01
N ALA A 82 -3.78 16.49 -40.70
CA ALA A 82 -3.14 15.26 -41.15
C ALA A 82 -3.82 14.04 -40.51
N ASP A 83 -4.10 13.03 -41.33
CA ASP A 83 -4.54 11.74 -40.82
C ASP A 83 -3.35 11.02 -40.15
N LEU A 84 -3.33 11.02 -38.83
CA LEU A 84 -2.31 10.33 -38.05
C LEU A 84 -2.63 8.85 -37.82
N SER A 85 -3.83 8.38 -38.20
CA SER A 85 -4.27 7.00 -37.97
C SER A 85 -3.27 5.95 -38.46
N PRO A 86 -2.63 6.10 -39.64
CA PRO A 86 -1.61 5.15 -40.10
C PRO A 86 -0.37 5.08 -39.21
N TYR A 87 0.00 6.18 -38.55
CA TYR A 87 1.17 6.25 -37.66
C TYR A 87 0.86 5.84 -36.22
N LEU A 88 -0.42 5.92 -35.83
CA LEU A 88 -0.92 5.51 -34.52
C LEU A 88 -1.43 4.06 -34.49
N ALA A 89 -1.68 3.48 -35.67
CA ALA A 89 -1.96 2.06 -35.80
C ALA A 89 -0.74 1.23 -35.41
N VAL A 90 -0.96 0.21 -34.58
CA VAL A 90 0.05 -0.80 -34.28
C VAL A 90 -0.04 -1.87 -35.39
N PRO A 91 0.93 -1.95 -36.32
CA PRO A 91 0.80 -2.85 -37.47
C PRO A 91 0.80 -4.31 -37.00
N ASP A 92 0.13 -5.20 -37.72
CA ASP A 92 0.04 -6.63 -37.41
C ASP A 92 -0.46 -6.99 -36.00
N HIS A 93 -1.02 -6.02 -35.25
CA HIS A 93 -1.67 -6.28 -33.97
C HIS A 93 -3.08 -6.80 -34.21
N ASN A 94 -3.31 -8.03 -33.80
CA ASN A 94 -4.64 -8.58 -33.68
C ASN A 94 -5.11 -8.46 -32.22
N PRO A 95 -6.02 -7.52 -31.87
CA PRO A 95 -6.56 -7.43 -30.50
C PRO A 95 -7.32 -8.71 -30.10
N ASP A 96 -7.87 -9.39 -31.09
CA ASP A 96 -8.59 -10.66 -30.98
C ASP A 96 -7.67 -11.88 -31.09
N ALA A 97 -6.34 -11.68 -31.01
CA ALA A 97 -5.41 -12.79 -30.97
C ALA A 97 -5.82 -13.77 -29.85
N PRO A 98 -5.94 -15.07 -30.17
CA PRO A 98 -6.35 -16.07 -29.19
C PRO A 98 -5.37 -16.12 -28.02
N VAL A 99 -5.93 -16.30 -26.83
CA VAL A 99 -5.16 -16.54 -25.60
C VAL A 99 -4.99 -18.04 -25.46
N PHE A 100 -3.74 -18.46 -25.38
CA PHE A 100 -3.34 -19.85 -25.25
C PHE A 100 -2.79 -20.09 -23.85
N VAL A 101 -3.66 -20.43 -22.92
CA VAL A 101 -3.29 -20.62 -21.51
C VAL A 101 -3.57 -22.07 -21.12
N GLU A 102 -2.51 -22.84 -20.90
CA GLU A 102 -2.58 -24.16 -20.30
C GLU A 102 -2.34 -24.06 -18.80
N GLY A 103 -3.42 -24.21 -18.03
CA GLY A 103 -3.43 -23.98 -16.57
C GLY A 103 -3.80 -22.53 -16.24
N GLY A 104 -4.84 -22.34 -15.42
CA GLY A 104 -5.31 -21.01 -15.01
C GLY A 104 -4.72 -20.55 -13.67
N SER A 105 -5.16 -19.39 -13.18
CA SER A 105 -4.88 -19.00 -11.80
C SER A 105 -5.29 -20.12 -10.81
N PRO A 106 -4.46 -20.46 -9.82
CA PRO A 106 -4.79 -21.44 -8.79
C PRO A 106 -5.90 -20.87 -7.93
N LYS A 107 -7.13 -21.17 -8.33
CA LYS A 107 -8.33 -20.92 -7.54
C LYS A 107 -8.26 -21.84 -6.34
N SER A 108 -7.96 -21.26 -5.19
CA SER A 108 -8.05 -21.99 -3.95
C SER A 108 -9.51 -22.36 -3.70
N ASP A 109 -9.77 -23.64 -3.43
CA ASP A 109 -11.06 -24.08 -2.91
C ASP A 109 -11.02 -24.06 -1.39
N TYR A 110 -11.83 -23.18 -0.81
CA TYR A 110 -11.99 -23.04 0.63
C TYR A 110 -13.34 -23.54 1.15
N SER A 111 -14.11 -24.25 0.33
CA SER A 111 -15.42 -24.79 0.70
C SER A 111 -15.40 -25.68 1.95
N ASN A 112 -14.28 -26.38 2.17
CA ASN A 112 -14.09 -27.27 3.33
C ASN A 112 -13.32 -26.63 4.48
N VAL A 113 -12.96 -25.34 4.40
CA VAL A 113 -12.24 -24.66 5.47
C VAL A 113 -13.20 -24.37 6.61
N LYS A 114 -12.88 -24.89 7.79
CA LYS A 114 -13.60 -24.57 9.03
C LYS A 114 -12.96 -23.35 9.68
N VAL A 115 -13.78 -22.34 9.97
CA VAL A 115 -13.36 -21.13 10.69
C VAL A 115 -13.64 -21.28 12.18
N THR A 116 -12.64 -20.96 13.02
CA THR A 116 -12.75 -20.96 14.49
C THR A 116 -12.67 -19.53 15.02
N LEU A 117 -13.82 -18.97 15.40
CA LEU A 117 -13.90 -17.63 15.98
C LEU A 117 -13.42 -17.62 17.44
N PRO A 118 -12.91 -16.48 17.93
CA PRO A 118 -12.60 -16.32 19.35
C PRO A 118 -13.88 -16.25 20.19
N SER A 119 -13.75 -16.49 21.50
CA SER A 119 -14.87 -16.32 22.43
C SER A 119 -15.39 -14.87 22.38
N PRO A 120 -16.72 -14.65 22.27
CA PRO A 120 -17.28 -13.31 22.28
C PRO A 120 -17.01 -12.57 23.59
N ILE A 121 -16.87 -11.24 23.50
CA ILE A 121 -16.79 -10.33 24.63
C ILE A 121 -17.96 -9.34 24.51
N PRO A 122 -18.90 -9.29 25.46
CA PRO A 122 -20.00 -8.34 25.44
C PRO A 122 -19.56 -6.88 25.26
N LEU A 123 -20.40 -6.06 24.63
CA LEU A 123 -20.18 -4.62 24.55
C LEU A 123 -20.30 -4.00 25.96
N GLY A 124 -19.44 -3.03 26.28
CA GLY A 124 -19.35 -2.41 27.61
C GLY A 124 -18.45 -3.15 28.61
N GLN A 125 -17.88 -4.30 28.25
CA GLN A 125 -16.83 -4.94 29.03
C GLN A 125 -15.44 -4.45 28.62
N HIS A 126 -14.57 -4.19 29.61
CA HIS A 126 -13.20 -3.72 29.41
C HIS A 126 -12.16 -4.59 30.15
N PRO A 127 -11.00 -4.91 29.56
CA PRO A 127 -10.68 -4.72 28.15
C PRO A 127 -11.60 -5.56 27.25
N GLY A 128 -11.99 -5.00 26.10
CA GLY A 128 -13.07 -5.54 25.26
C GLY A 128 -12.78 -5.56 23.77
N ILE A 129 -11.62 -5.05 23.34
CA ILE A 129 -11.22 -5.01 21.93
C ILE A 129 -10.73 -6.38 21.45
N TYR A 130 -9.57 -6.86 21.92
CA TYR A 130 -8.95 -8.10 21.43
C TYR A 130 -9.04 -9.27 22.39
N LEU A 131 -8.87 -9.01 23.69
CA LEU A 131 -8.80 -10.00 24.75
C LEU A 131 -9.64 -9.51 25.93
N SER A 132 -10.34 -10.43 26.57
CA SER A 132 -10.95 -10.16 27.88
C SER A 132 -9.88 -10.12 28.97
N ARG A 133 -10.19 -9.50 30.10
CA ARG A 133 -9.33 -9.53 31.28
C ARG A 133 -8.90 -10.95 31.68
N GLY A 134 -9.82 -11.91 31.63
CA GLY A 134 -9.53 -13.31 31.94
C GLY A 134 -8.52 -13.95 30.98
N GLU A 135 -8.58 -13.62 29.70
CA GLU A 135 -7.60 -14.09 28.70
C GLU A 135 -6.24 -13.43 28.90
N ILE A 136 -6.17 -12.15 29.28
CA ILE A 136 -4.90 -11.48 29.58
C ILE A 136 -4.23 -12.12 30.81
N VAL A 137 -5.00 -12.51 31.82
CA VAL A 137 -4.46 -13.23 32.99
C VAL A 137 -3.86 -14.58 32.58
N LYS A 138 -4.47 -15.30 31.63
CA LYS A 138 -3.89 -16.53 31.06
C LYS A 138 -2.63 -16.24 30.25
N MET A 139 -2.68 -15.24 29.38
CA MET A 139 -1.55 -14.79 28.57
C MET A 139 -0.33 -14.43 29.45
N ARG A 140 -0.55 -13.81 30.61
CA ARG A 140 0.50 -13.50 31.60
C ARG A 140 1.24 -14.76 32.06
N GLN A 141 0.55 -15.89 32.22
CA GLN A 141 1.16 -17.16 32.61
C GLN A 141 2.01 -17.73 31.48
N GLU A 142 1.51 -17.69 30.24
CA GLU A 142 2.25 -18.14 29.05
C GLU A 142 3.51 -17.30 28.80
N LEU A 143 3.41 -15.98 28.97
CA LEU A 143 4.54 -15.06 28.82
C LEU A 143 5.67 -15.36 29.79
N LYS A 144 5.36 -15.88 30.98
CA LYS A 144 6.36 -16.30 31.97
C LYS A 144 6.93 -17.68 31.70
N ALA A 145 6.21 -18.54 30.98
CA ALA A 145 6.58 -19.94 30.76
C ALA A 145 7.41 -20.15 29.48
N ALA A 146 7.20 -19.35 28.44
CA ALA A 146 7.91 -19.49 27.16
C ALA A 146 9.06 -18.48 27.04
N GLU A 147 10.29 -18.95 26.83
CA GLU A 147 11.48 -18.09 26.71
C GLU A 147 11.33 -17.01 25.62
N ARG A 148 10.77 -17.39 24.45
CA ARG A 148 10.50 -16.46 23.34
C ARG A 148 9.48 -15.37 23.69
N ALA A 149 8.65 -15.59 24.70
CA ALA A 149 7.60 -14.69 25.16
C ALA A 149 8.13 -13.74 26.26
N LYS A 150 9.05 -14.23 27.09
CA LYS A 150 9.68 -13.47 28.18
C LYS A 150 10.43 -12.24 27.66
N VAL A 151 11.19 -12.38 26.57
CA VAL A 151 11.91 -11.24 25.93
C VAL A 151 10.96 -10.10 25.57
N THR A 152 9.77 -10.44 25.07
CA THR A 152 8.76 -9.46 24.70
C THR A 152 8.17 -8.75 25.92
N LEU A 153 7.87 -9.48 27.00
CA LEU A 153 7.39 -8.91 28.24
C LEU A 153 8.46 -8.01 28.89
N ASP A 154 9.70 -8.46 28.96
CA ASP A 154 10.81 -7.69 29.54
C ASP A 154 11.05 -6.40 28.74
N SER A 155 10.99 -6.46 27.41
CA SER A 155 11.10 -5.28 26.53
C SER A 155 9.98 -4.27 26.77
N LEU A 156 8.75 -4.73 26.94
CA LEU A 156 7.60 -3.89 27.27
C LEU A 156 7.81 -3.18 28.61
N LEU A 157 8.15 -3.95 29.66
CA LEU A 157 8.31 -3.43 31.01
C LEU A 157 9.50 -2.49 31.11
N ALA A 158 10.64 -2.81 30.48
CA ALA A 158 11.79 -1.91 30.41
C ALA A 158 11.43 -0.58 29.74
N GLY A 159 10.72 -0.65 28.60
CA GLY A 159 10.21 0.53 27.90
C GLY A 159 9.30 1.39 28.77
N CYS A 160 8.34 0.78 29.48
CA CYS A 160 7.39 1.49 30.33
C CYS A 160 8.02 2.04 31.62
N ASN A 161 8.92 1.28 32.25
CA ASN A 161 9.61 1.70 33.48
C ASN A 161 10.41 2.98 33.26
N GLY A 162 11.05 3.12 32.10
CA GLY A 162 11.76 4.34 31.70
C GLY A 162 10.86 5.57 31.52
N TRP A 163 9.54 5.45 31.65
CA TRP A 163 8.56 6.53 31.53
C TRP A 163 7.83 6.87 32.83
N LEU A 164 7.89 6.02 33.85
CA LEU A 164 7.13 6.22 35.09
C LEU A 164 7.49 7.54 35.79
N GLU A 165 8.76 7.91 35.78
CA GLU A 165 9.26 9.15 36.40
C GLU A 165 9.34 10.32 35.41
N LYS A 166 9.14 10.06 34.11
CA LYS A 166 9.16 11.13 33.10
C LYS A 166 7.92 11.99 33.21
N LYS A 167 8.13 13.30 33.17
CA LYS A 167 7.05 14.27 32.93
C LYS A 167 6.55 14.07 31.48
N ILE A 168 5.25 13.88 31.33
CA ILE A 168 4.61 13.83 30.01
C ILE A 168 4.50 15.24 29.45
N GLU A 169 5.05 15.45 28.27
CA GLU A 169 4.97 16.71 27.52
C GLU A 169 4.36 16.42 26.15
N HIS A 170 3.14 16.90 25.94
CA HIS A 170 2.47 16.83 24.65
C HIS A 170 3.09 17.84 23.68
N PRO A 171 3.22 17.52 22.38
CA PRO A 171 3.74 18.47 21.39
C PRO A 171 2.98 19.79 21.41
N ASP A 172 3.70 20.90 21.25
CA ASP A 172 3.12 22.24 21.35
C ASP A 172 2.13 22.49 20.18
N PRO A 173 0.84 22.73 20.47
CA PRO A 173 -0.16 22.98 19.44
C PRO A 173 0.10 24.26 18.60
N ASN A 174 0.99 25.14 19.03
CA ASN A 174 1.31 26.40 18.35
C ASN A 174 2.51 26.30 17.39
N THR A 175 3.30 25.22 17.47
CA THR A 175 4.38 24.97 16.49
C THR A 175 3.73 24.65 15.15
N PRO A 176 4.19 25.20 14.00
CA PRO A 176 3.44 25.19 12.74
C PRO A 176 2.76 23.86 12.48
N ALA A 177 1.42 23.89 12.46
CA ALA A 177 0.58 22.68 12.37
C ALA A 177 0.82 21.90 11.08
N GLN A 178 1.43 22.53 10.07
CA GLN A 178 1.66 21.94 8.75
C GLN A 178 2.78 20.89 8.78
N MET A 179 2.43 19.66 9.15
CA MET A 179 3.32 18.51 9.03
C MET A 179 3.41 18.05 7.58
N ARG A 180 4.63 17.90 7.08
CA ARG A 180 4.86 17.49 5.68
C ARG A 180 4.60 16.01 5.50
N ASP A 181 5.22 15.16 6.31
CA ASP A 181 5.16 13.71 6.18
C ASP A 181 5.35 13.04 7.56
N ARG A 182 5.40 11.71 7.61
CA ARG A 182 5.56 10.97 8.87
C ARG A 182 6.94 11.15 9.53
N SER A 183 7.93 11.64 8.80
CA SER A 183 9.26 11.92 9.31
C SER A 183 9.34 13.25 10.07
N ASP A 184 8.30 14.09 10.00
CA ASP A 184 8.18 15.35 10.73
C ASP A 184 8.41 15.14 12.24
N PRO A 185 9.22 16.00 12.90
CA PRO A 185 9.50 15.87 14.33
C PRO A 185 8.26 15.87 15.22
N GLN A 186 7.23 16.68 14.91
CA GLN A 186 5.98 16.69 15.67
C GLN A 186 5.19 15.40 15.47
N ALA A 187 5.05 14.93 14.22
CA ALA A 187 4.38 13.67 13.91
C ALA A 187 5.04 12.48 14.64
N LYS A 188 6.38 12.46 14.71
CA LYS A 188 7.15 11.47 15.48
C LYS A 188 6.88 11.56 16.98
N ALA A 189 6.83 12.77 17.53
CA ALA A 189 6.53 12.98 18.95
C ALA A 189 5.11 12.52 19.31
N HIS A 190 4.12 12.83 18.46
CA HIS A 190 2.75 12.35 18.61
C HIS A 190 2.67 10.83 18.55
N SER A 191 3.32 10.23 17.56
CA SER A 191 3.38 8.77 17.39
C SER A 191 4.03 8.09 18.60
N LEU A 192 5.08 8.69 19.17
CA LEU A 192 5.75 8.16 20.35
C LEU A 192 4.81 8.13 21.57
N LEU A 193 4.13 9.24 21.87
CA LEU A 193 3.20 9.31 22.99
C LEU A 193 2.00 8.38 22.82
N SER A 194 1.42 8.33 21.62
CA SER A 194 0.33 7.40 21.31
C SER A 194 0.76 5.95 21.54
N LYS A 195 1.87 5.53 20.94
CA LYS A 195 2.44 4.20 21.14
C LYS A 195 2.69 3.90 22.62
N MET A 196 3.29 4.84 23.35
CA MET A 196 3.60 4.67 24.77
C MET A 196 2.35 4.51 25.63
N ALA A 197 1.25 5.23 25.34
CA ALA A 197 -0.01 5.02 26.04
C ALA A 197 -0.52 3.58 25.87
N GLY A 198 -0.46 3.04 24.65
CA GLY A 198 -0.81 1.66 24.38
C GLY A 198 0.06 0.67 25.14
N TRP A 199 1.38 0.91 25.17
CA TRP A 199 2.34 0.08 25.91
C TRP A 199 2.06 0.10 27.43
N LEU A 200 1.82 1.28 28.00
CA LEU A 200 1.49 1.44 29.41
C LEU A 200 0.18 0.72 29.78
N GLY A 201 -0.82 0.73 28.89
CA GLY A 201 -2.04 -0.05 29.09
C GLY A 201 -1.78 -1.55 29.13
N TRP A 202 -0.91 -2.08 28.24
CA TRP A 202 -0.51 -3.48 28.28
C TRP A 202 0.29 -3.81 29.53
N ALA A 203 1.23 -2.95 29.92
CA ALA A 203 2.01 -3.12 31.14
C ALA A 203 1.11 -3.17 32.38
N TYR A 204 0.12 -2.28 32.48
CA TYR A 204 -0.90 -2.32 33.53
C TYR A 204 -1.64 -3.67 33.53
N GLN A 205 -2.19 -4.08 32.39
CA GLN A 205 -2.97 -5.32 32.30
C GLN A 205 -2.14 -6.59 32.57
N LEU A 206 -0.83 -6.57 32.32
CA LEU A 206 0.07 -7.71 32.55
C LEU A 206 0.69 -7.75 33.95
N THR A 207 0.65 -6.65 34.71
CA THR A 207 1.32 -6.57 36.02
C THR A 207 0.39 -6.19 37.17
N ASP A 208 -0.74 -5.55 36.87
CA ASP A 208 -1.64 -4.91 37.82
C ASP A 208 -1.01 -3.73 38.58
N ASP A 209 0.11 -3.22 38.08
CA ASP A 209 0.77 -2.05 38.65
C ASP A 209 0.09 -0.76 38.19
N GLU A 210 -0.65 -0.14 39.11
CA GLU A 210 -1.40 1.11 38.88
C GLU A 210 -0.52 2.29 38.43
N ARG A 211 0.80 2.25 38.65
CA ARG A 211 1.70 3.31 38.16
C ARG A 211 1.68 3.41 36.63
N TYR A 212 1.53 2.28 35.93
CA TYR A 212 1.41 2.31 34.47
C TYR A 212 0.07 2.93 34.02
N ALA A 213 -1.03 2.58 34.69
CA ALA A 213 -2.34 3.17 34.39
C ALA A 213 -2.36 4.68 34.65
N GLN A 214 -1.75 5.14 35.75
CA GLN A 214 -1.60 6.55 36.06
C GLN A 214 -0.83 7.30 34.98
N LYS A 215 0.28 6.72 34.49
CA LYS A 215 1.08 7.34 33.42
C LYS A 215 0.33 7.34 32.08
N ALA A 216 -0.39 6.28 31.75
CA ALA A 216 -1.25 6.23 30.56
C ALA A 216 -2.35 7.31 30.61
N ARG A 217 -2.97 7.49 31.79
CA ARG A 217 -3.96 8.54 32.04
C ARG A 217 -3.40 9.94 31.77
N GLU A 218 -2.17 10.25 32.18
CA GLU A 218 -1.55 11.56 31.88
C GLU A 218 -1.53 11.85 30.37
N ILE A 219 -1.15 10.86 29.56
CA ILE A 219 -1.12 10.99 28.10
C ILE A 219 -2.52 11.17 27.53
N LEU A 220 -3.48 10.31 27.93
CA LEU A 220 -4.85 10.32 27.43
C LEU A 220 -5.58 11.62 27.79
N VAL A 221 -5.52 12.05 29.04
CA VAL A 221 -6.15 13.30 29.51
C VAL A 221 -5.52 14.52 28.85
N GLY A 222 -4.19 14.55 28.70
CA GLY A 222 -3.54 15.67 28.01
C GLY A 222 -3.97 15.78 26.54
N TYR A 223 -4.08 14.66 25.83
CA TYR A 223 -4.62 14.67 24.48
C TYR A 223 -6.09 15.05 24.45
N ALA A 224 -6.91 14.56 25.38
CA ALA A 224 -8.33 14.93 25.42
C ALA A 224 -8.56 16.43 25.66
N ARG A 225 -7.66 17.11 26.39
CA ARG A 225 -7.70 18.58 26.55
C ARG A 225 -7.26 19.34 25.30
N LEU A 226 -6.30 18.81 24.56
CA LEU A 226 -5.64 19.53 23.45
C LEU A 226 -6.24 19.21 22.09
N TYR A 227 -6.81 18.01 21.91
CA TYR A 227 -7.20 17.51 20.60
C TYR A 227 -8.35 18.29 19.95
N PRO A 228 -9.45 18.66 20.64
CA PRO A 228 -10.55 19.40 20.00
C PRO A 228 -10.11 20.74 19.44
N ASP A 229 -9.49 21.58 20.27
CA ASP A 229 -9.31 23.01 19.96
C ASP A 229 -7.85 23.47 19.96
N GLY A 230 -6.96 22.75 20.64
CA GLY A 230 -5.53 23.05 20.70
C GLY A 230 -4.86 22.80 19.35
N TYR A 231 -4.89 21.54 18.89
CA TYR A 231 -4.29 21.18 17.61
C TYR A 231 -5.17 21.66 16.44
N LYS A 232 -4.58 22.46 15.55
CA LYS A 232 -5.29 23.03 14.39
C LYS A 232 -5.28 22.05 13.23
N GLU A 233 -6.41 21.98 12.54
CA GLU A 233 -6.51 21.25 11.29
C GLU A 233 -5.60 21.88 10.23
N HIS A 234 -4.87 21.02 9.53
CA HIS A 234 -4.01 21.39 8.43
C HIS A 234 -4.17 20.40 7.27
N ARG A 235 -3.60 20.74 6.11
CA ARG A 235 -3.53 19.81 4.98
C ARG A 235 -2.23 19.02 5.06
N GLY A 236 -2.25 17.78 4.61
CA GLY A 236 -1.04 16.94 4.54
C GLY A 236 -0.24 17.13 3.26
N VAL A 237 0.51 16.10 2.87
CA VAL A 237 1.05 15.92 1.51
C VAL A 237 -0.08 15.99 0.47
N HIS A 238 -1.22 15.34 0.76
CA HIS A 238 -2.34 15.27 -0.15
C HIS A 238 -3.28 16.48 -0.02
N PRO A 239 -3.49 17.27 -1.08
CA PRO A 239 -4.30 18.49 -1.01
C PRO A 239 -5.77 18.26 -0.67
N SER A 240 -6.31 17.05 -0.90
CA SER A 240 -7.69 16.68 -0.60
C SER A 240 -7.90 16.08 0.79
N ASP A 241 -6.83 15.83 1.55
CA ASP A 241 -6.88 15.20 2.87
C ASP A 241 -6.40 16.16 3.95
N THR A 242 -6.93 15.99 5.16
CA THR A 242 -6.66 16.88 6.31
C THR A 242 -6.42 16.08 7.58
N SER A 243 -5.59 16.63 8.45
CA SER A 243 -5.16 16.02 9.72
C SER A 243 -4.96 17.10 10.78
N LYS A 244 -4.73 16.70 12.04
CA LYS A 244 -4.52 17.64 13.16
C LYS A 244 -3.18 17.41 13.85
N VAL A 245 -2.84 16.16 14.15
CA VAL A 245 -1.62 15.80 14.89
C VAL A 245 -0.65 14.94 14.08
N MET A 246 -1.05 14.58 12.86
CA MET A 246 -0.25 13.79 11.92
C MET A 246 -0.21 14.44 10.54
N ALA A 247 0.62 13.95 9.62
CA ALA A 247 0.73 14.51 8.27
C ALA A 247 -0.39 14.10 7.28
N GLN A 248 -1.25 13.14 7.63
CA GLN A 248 -2.35 12.67 6.79
C GLN A 248 -3.35 11.90 7.64
N ARG A 249 -4.60 11.76 7.17
CA ARG A 249 -5.66 11.11 7.93
C ARG A 249 -5.41 9.64 8.19
N LEU A 250 -4.73 8.93 7.28
CA LEU A 250 -4.24 7.56 7.52
C LEU A 250 -3.42 7.50 8.82
N SER A 251 -2.42 8.37 8.91
CA SER A 251 -1.54 8.45 10.07
C SER A 251 -2.31 8.90 11.32
N GLU A 252 -3.33 9.76 11.17
CA GLU A 252 -4.23 10.18 12.27
C GLU A 252 -4.98 8.98 12.87
N ALA A 253 -5.53 8.08 12.03
CA ALA A 253 -6.17 6.86 12.51
C ALA A 253 -5.17 5.91 13.19
N MET A 254 -3.98 5.75 12.61
CA MET A 254 -2.87 4.99 13.18
C MET A 254 -2.41 5.54 14.54
N TRP A 255 -2.45 6.86 14.73
CA TRP A 255 -2.17 7.54 16.00
C TRP A 255 -3.29 7.33 17.02
N LEU A 256 -4.55 7.27 16.61
CA LEU A 256 -5.67 7.10 17.52
C LEU A 256 -5.76 5.67 18.09
N LEU A 257 -5.39 4.64 17.30
CA LEU A 257 -5.55 3.23 17.67
C LEU A 257 -4.88 2.86 19.02
N PRO A 258 -3.59 3.15 19.28
CA PRO A 258 -2.99 2.87 20.58
C PRO A 258 -3.64 3.63 21.75
N LEU A 259 -4.18 4.83 21.52
CA LEU A 259 -4.87 5.62 22.55
C LEU A 259 -6.21 4.98 22.94
N ILE A 260 -6.99 4.53 21.94
CA ILE A 260 -8.23 3.78 22.17
C ILE A 260 -7.93 2.50 22.97
N GLN A 261 -6.91 1.74 22.56
CA GLN A 261 -6.53 0.50 23.23
C GLN A 261 -6.00 0.75 24.64
N SER A 262 -5.26 1.84 24.86
CA SER A 262 -4.83 2.26 26.19
C SER A 262 -6.03 2.52 27.09
N TYR A 263 -7.02 3.29 26.62
CA TYR A 263 -8.24 3.57 27.36
C TYR A 263 -8.99 2.29 27.71
N ASP A 264 -9.18 1.38 26.75
CA ASP A 264 -9.78 0.06 26.98
C ASP A 264 -9.07 -0.71 28.09
N MET A 265 -7.73 -0.69 28.06
CA MET A 265 -6.90 -1.40 29.03
C MET A 265 -6.90 -0.76 30.41
N ILE A 266 -7.04 0.55 30.55
CA ILE A 266 -7.01 1.21 31.87
C ILE A 266 -8.41 1.57 32.39
N HIS A 267 -9.48 1.28 31.64
CA HIS A 267 -10.84 1.72 31.95
C HIS A 267 -11.29 1.39 33.39
N SER A 268 -10.93 0.20 33.88
CA SER A 268 -11.26 -0.29 35.23
C SER A 268 -10.33 0.23 36.33
N SER A 269 -9.23 0.91 35.99
CA SER A 269 -8.30 1.45 36.99
C SER A 269 -8.99 2.52 37.83
N SER A 270 -8.64 2.53 39.11
CA SER A 270 -9.09 3.54 40.07
C SER A 270 -8.48 4.93 39.80
N CYS A 271 -7.44 5.04 38.97
CA CYS A 271 -6.82 6.32 38.66
C CYS A 271 -7.69 7.21 37.75
N LEU A 272 -8.63 6.62 37.00
CA LEU A 272 -9.56 7.38 36.16
C LEU A 272 -10.74 7.86 36.99
N SER A 273 -10.93 9.18 37.04
CA SER A 273 -12.17 9.79 37.54
C SER A 273 -13.30 9.70 36.52
N ALA A 274 -14.54 10.00 36.93
CA ALA A 274 -15.66 10.11 36.00
C ALA A 274 -15.45 11.24 34.97
N ASP A 275 -14.84 12.35 35.39
CA ASP A 275 -14.49 13.46 34.48
C ASP A 275 -13.40 13.06 33.48
N ASP A 276 -12.39 12.29 33.89
CA ASP A 276 -11.37 11.79 32.97
C ASP A 276 -12.00 10.88 31.90
N ARG A 277 -12.91 9.97 32.29
CA ARG A 277 -13.64 9.12 31.34
C ARG A 277 -14.44 9.95 30.35
N ARG A 278 -15.27 10.89 30.84
CA ARG A 278 -16.06 11.79 29.97
C ARG A 278 -15.16 12.53 28.97
N LEU A 279 -14.05 13.08 29.45
CA LEU A 279 -13.11 13.85 28.65
C LEU A 279 -12.48 12.98 27.56
N ILE A 280 -11.95 11.80 27.93
CA ILE A 280 -11.31 10.87 26.98
C ILE A 280 -12.33 10.38 25.94
N GLU A 281 -13.54 10.00 26.37
CA GLU A 281 -14.58 9.48 25.48
C GLU A 281 -15.08 10.55 24.50
N SER A 282 -15.38 11.75 24.98
CA SER A 282 -16.02 12.81 24.19
C SER A 282 -14.99 13.61 23.37
N ASP A 283 -13.95 14.10 24.05
CA ASP A 283 -13.06 15.14 23.51
C ASP A 283 -11.83 14.53 22.81
N LEU A 284 -11.48 13.28 23.12
CA LEU A 284 -10.45 12.54 22.39
C LEU A 284 -11.06 11.56 21.40
N ILE A 285 -11.67 10.47 21.88
CA ILE A 285 -12.01 9.32 21.03
C ILE A 285 -13.14 9.67 20.05
N ARG A 286 -14.28 10.17 20.55
CA ARG A 286 -15.43 10.52 19.69
C ARG A 286 -15.11 11.68 18.75
N HIS A 287 -14.36 12.68 19.21
CA HIS A 287 -13.91 13.79 18.37
C HIS A 287 -12.97 13.32 17.24
N ALA A 288 -11.93 12.55 17.57
CA ALA A 288 -10.97 12.07 16.58
C ALA A 288 -11.58 11.10 15.57
N VAL A 289 -12.42 10.16 16.01
CA VAL A 289 -13.08 9.22 15.10
C VAL A 289 -14.06 9.92 14.15
N THR A 290 -14.78 10.94 14.63
CA THR A 290 -15.64 11.81 13.81
C THR A 290 -14.82 12.57 12.79
N PHE A 291 -13.68 13.14 13.20
CA PHE A 291 -12.75 13.83 12.30
C PHE A 291 -12.23 12.88 11.20
N ILE A 292 -11.80 11.67 11.56
CA ILE A 292 -11.36 10.63 10.62
C ILE A 292 -12.48 10.25 9.65
N ASN A 293 -13.74 10.22 10.08
CA ASN A 293 -14.91 10.02 9.21
C ASN A 293 -15.31 11.28 8.40
N SER A 294 -14.33 12.07 7.99
CA SER A 294 -14.54 13.31 7.23
C SER A 294 -15.46 14.29 7.98
N LYS A 295 -15.33 14.38 9.31
CA LYS A 295 -16.10 15.26 10.20
C LYS A 295 -17.60 14.95 10.23
N ARG A 296 -17.98 13.70 9.97
CA ARG A 296 -19.36 13.23 10.08
C ARG A 296 -19.49 12.31 11.28
N SER A 297 -20.48 12.59 12.11
CA SER A 297 -20.87 11.70 13.22
C SER A 297 -21.36 10.36 12.68
N ALA A 298 -21.44 9.36 13.56
CA ALA A 298 -22.02 8.06 13.20
C ALA A 298 -23.47 8.23 12.71
N ALA A 299 -24.33 8.89 13.49
CA ALA A 299 -25.72 9.15 13.13
C ALA A 299 -25.91 9.80 11.74
N GLU A 300 -25.07 10.79 11.37
CA GLU A 300 -25.11 11.39 10.04
C GLU A 300 -24.73 10.40 8.94
N GLU A 301 -23.67 9.60 9.13
CA GLU A 301 -23.25 8.56 8.19
C GLU A 301 -24.32 7.45 8.04
N ILE A 302 -24.91 7.01 9.15
CA ILE A 302 -26.02 6.05 9.15
C ILE A 302 -27.20 6.61 8.35
N SER A 303 -27.61 7.86 8.61
CA SER A 303 -28.72 8.50 7.88
C SER A 303 -28.49 8.54 6.37
N LEU A 304 -27.25 8.81 5.93
CA LEU A 304 -26.90 8.82 4.52
C LEU A 304 -26.94 7.42 3.90
N ARG A 305 -26.48 6.40 4.63
CA ARG A 305 -26.50 5.00 4.17
C ARG A 305 -27.92 4.45 4.09
N ASP A 306 -28.73 4.70 5.12
CA ASP A 306 -30.12 4.24 5.16
C ASP A 306 -30.93 4.85 3.99
N LYS A 307 -30.68 6.11 3.63
CA LYS A 307 -31.29 6.75 2.45
C LYS A 307 -30.90 6.09 1.13
N ARG A 308 -29.66 5.61 1.01
CA ARG A 308 -29.15 4.98 -0.21
C ARG A 308 -29.61 3.51 -0.32
N ASN A 309 -29.49 2.76 0.77
CA ASN A 309 -29.85 1.36 0.84
C ASN A 309 -30.18 1.00 2.31
N PRO A 310 -31.45 0.90 2.72
CA PRO A 310 -31.84 0.55 4.09
C PRO A 310 -31.28 -0.78 4.63
N ASN A 311 -30.83 -1.68 3.75
CA ASN A 311 -30.33 -3.00 4.12
C ASN A 311 -28.80 -3.08 4.15
N TRP A 312 -28.08 -1.95 4.05
CA TRP A 312 -26.61 -1.90 3.90
C TRP A 312 -25.81 -2.65 4.99
N ARG A 313 -26.40 -2.88 6.18
CA ARG A 313 -25.78 -3.65 7.27
C ARG A 313 -25.69 -5.15 6.97
N THR A 314 -26.57 -5.68 6.13
CA THR A 314 -26.70 -7.12 5.85
C THR A 314 -26.50 -7.47 4.39
N SER A 315 -26.85 -6.57 3.47
CA SER A 315 -26.64 -6.78 2.05
C SER A 315 -25.15 -6.83 1.71
N ASP A 316 -24.83 -7.49 0.61
CA ASP A 316 -23.49 -7.39 0.04
C ASP A 316 -23.16 -5.93 -0.27
N PRO A 317 -21.88 -5.53 -0.10
CA PRO A 317 -21.47 -4.17 -0.38
C PRO A 317 -21.57 -3.88 -1.88
N GLU A 318 -22.23 -2.77 -2.22
CA GLU A 318 -22.21 -2.25 -3.59
C GLU A 318 -20.78 -1.85 -3.98
N PRO A 319 -20.40 -2.03 -5.26
CA PRO A 319 -19.16 -1.47 -5.80
C PRO A 319 -19.03 0.02 -5.42
N ILE A 320 -17.95 0.39 -4.74
CA ILE A 320 -17.70 1.80 -4.42
C ILE A 320 -16.86 2.37 -5.55
N PRO A 321 -17.28 3.48 -6.18
CA PRO A 321 -16.43 4.18 -7.15
C PRO A 321 -15.25 4.82 -6.42
N GLY A 322 -14.03 4.50 -6.85
CA GLY A 322 -12.80 5.07 -6.29
C GLY A 322 -11.74 4.01 -5.95
N PRO A 323 -10.54 4.46 -5.54
CA PRO A 323 -9.46 3.55 -5.19
C PRO A 323 -9.78 2.78 -3.91
N VAL A 324 -9.51 1.48 -3.93
CA VAL A 324 -9.44 0.64 -2.73
C VAL A 324 -7.98 0.65 -2.28
N GLY A 325 -7.75 0.96 -1.01
CA GLY A 325 -6.40 0.96 -0.48
C GLY A 325 -6.34 0.67 1.00
N ASN A 326 -5.13 0.37 1.46
CA ASN A 326 -4.86 -0.05 2.84
C ASN A 326 -5.32 1.01 3.87
N TRP A 327 -5.32 2.30 3.51
CA TRP A 327 -5.69 3.39 4.42
C TRP A 327 -7.12 3.27 4.96
N SER A 328 -8.05 2.79 4.13
CA SER A 328 -9.45 2.61 4.51
C SER A 328 -9.59 1.57 5.62
N ASN A 329 -8.74 0.55 5.66
CA ASN A 329 -8.76 -0.44 6.73
C ASN A 329 -8.33 0.17 8.07
N PHE A 330 -7.40 1.12 8.11
CA PHE A 330 -7.05 1.80 9.36
C PHE A 330 -8.15 2.74 9.85
N TYR A 331 -8.90 3.38 8.94
CA TYR A 331 -10.10 4.13 9.33
C TYR A 331 -11.15 3.20 9.95
N ASN A 332 -11.40 2.06 9.31
CA ASN A 332 -12.35 1.07 9.80
C ASN A 332 -11.92 0.52 11.16
N ALA A 333 -10.64 0.22 11.36
CA ALA A 333 -10.12 -0.21 12.66
C ALA A 333 -10.38 0.86 13.74
N ALA A 334 -10.17 2.15 13.43
CA ALA A 334 -10.47 3.23 14.36
C ALA A 334 -11.98 3.31 14.67
N TYR A 335 -12.86 3.20 13.67
CA TYR A 335 -14.32 3.17 13.87
C TYR A 335 -14.74 2.02 14.79
N ILE A 336 -14.30 0.80 14.47
CA ILE A 336 -14.65 -0.42 15.20
C ILE A 336 -14.18 -0.31 16.65
N GLN A 337 -12.90 0.01 16.86
CA GLN A 337 -12.33 0.02 18.21
C GLN A 337 -12.88 1.18 19.05
N ALA A 338 -13.10 2.36 18.46
CA ALA A 338 -13.79 3.46 19.14
C ALA A 338 -15.22 3.07 19.52
N GLY A 339 -15.97 2.47 18.61
CA GLY A 339 -17.33 1.99 18.88
C GLY A 339 -17.37 0.97 20.02
N ILE A 340 -16.43 0.03 20.04
CA ILE A 340 -16.33 -0.97 21.12
C ILE A 340 -16.10 -0.31 22.48
N VAL A 341 -15.14 0.62 22.58
CA VAL A 341 -14.80 1.22 23.89
C VAL A 341 -15.81 2.26 24.36
N LEU A 342 -16.54 2.89 23.44
CA LEU A 342 -17.59 3.86 23.73
C LEU A 342 -18.96 3.20 23.97
N GLY A 343 -19.09 1.89 23.72
CA GLY A 343 -20.39 1.22 23.70
C GLY A 343 -21.31 1.68 22.56
N ASP A 344 -20.73 2.18 21.46
CA ASP A 344 -21.43 2.80 20.35
C ASP A 344 -21.53 1.83 19.15
N GLN A 345 -22.70 1.21 19.00
CA GLN A 345 -22.97 0.21 17.96
C GLN A 345 -22.95 0.82 16.55
N GLU A 346 -23.26 2.10 16.38
CA GLU A 346 -23.32 2.72 15.04
C GLU A 346 -21.92 2.77 14.41
N TRP A 347 -20.90 3.12 15.19
CA TRP A 347 -19.52 3.07 14.72
C TRP A 347 -19.05 1.65 14.38
N ILE A 348 -19.48 0.65 15.14
CA ILE A 348 -19.19 -0.77 14.86
C ILE A 348 -19.84 -1.17 13.53
N ASP A 349 -21.10 -0.82 13.30
CA ASP A 349 -21.84 -1.12 12.07
C ASP A 349 -21.17 -0.49 10.83
N ILE A 350 -20.79 0.80 10.92
CA ILE A 350 -20.08 1.52 9.85
C ILE A 350 -18.77 0.80 9.51
N GLY A 351 -17.97 0.50 10.53
CA GLY A 351 -16.71 -0.21 10.38
C GLY A 351 -16.87 -1.60 9.77
N LEU A 352 -17.82 -2.40 10.27
CA LEU A 352 -18.14 -3.73 9.75
C LEU A 352 -18.51 -3.70 8.26
N ALA A 353 -19.41 -2.81 7.86
CA ALA A 353 -19.83 -2.70 6.47
C ALA A 353 -18.67 -2.27 5.57
N ASN A 354 -17.85 -1.31 6.01
CA ASN A 354 -16.69 -0.89 5.24
C ASN A 354 -15.65 -2.01 5.12
N THR A 355 -15.39 -2.78 6.18
CA THR A 355 -14.47 -3.92 6.12
C THR A 355 -14.99 -5.01 5.17
N ARG A 356 -16.30 -5.27 5.13
CA ARG A 356 -16.90 -6.16 4.11
C ARG A 356 -16.64 -5.67 2.69
N THR A 357 -16.78 -4.36 2.44
CA THR A 357 -16.43 -3.75 1.15
C THR A 357 -14.97 -3.99 0.81
N MET A 358 -14.06 -3.77 1.77
CA MET A 358 -12.62 -3.97 1.57
C MET A 358 -12.27 -5.43 1.27
N ILE A 359 -12.94 -6.40 1.90
CA ILE A 359 -12.75 -7.82 1.59
C ILE A 359 -13.22 -8.13 0.15
N VAL A 360 -14.40 -7.64 -0.25
CA VAL A 360 -14.98 -7.93 -1.57
C VAL A 360 -14.21 -7.26 -2.70
N GLN A 361 -13.81 -5.99 -2.54
CA GLN A 361 -13.26 -5.18 -3.63
C GLN A 361 -11.74 -5.03 -3.57
N GLY A 362 -11.13 -5.23 -2.39
CA GLY A 362 -9.68 -5.08 -2.19
C GLY A 362 -8.90 -6.37 -2.40
N ILE A 363 -9.52 -7.53 -2.22
CA ILE A 363 -8.87 -8.84 -2.40
C ILE A 363 -9.28 -9.39 -3.77
N GLY A 364 -8.30 -9.56 -4.67
CA GLY A 364 -8.49 -10.19 -5.98
C GLY A 364 -8.88 -11.66 -5.87
N ASP A 365 -9.36 -12.23 -6.98
CA ASP A 365 -9.71 -13.66 -7.01
C ASP A 365 -8.46 -14.57 -6.93
N ASP A 366 -7.29 -14.03 -7.26
CA ASP A 366 -5.96 -14.62 -7.03
C ASP A 366 -5.43 -14.40 -5.60
N GLY A 367 -6.21 -13.72 -4.75
CA GLY A 367 -5.90 -13.44 -3.35
C GLY A 367 -4.96 -12.26 -3.13
N MET A 368 -4.53 -11.57 -4.18
CA MET A 368 -3.64 -10.42 -4.04
C MET A 368 -4.44 -9.13 -3.80
N TRP A 369 -3.85 -8.21 -3.05
CA TRP A 369 -4.43 -6.93 -2.72
C TRP A 369 -4.34 -6.00 -3.91
N LYS A 370 -5.43 -5.27 -4.16
CA LYS A 370 -5.64 -4.49 -5.39
C LYS A 370 -4.60 -3.39 -5.65
N GLU A 371 -3.86 -2.94 -4.64
CA GLU A 371 -2.74 -1.99 -4.81
C GLU A 371 -1.54 -2.59 -5.56
N GLY A 372 -1.52 -3.91 -5.82
CA GLY A 372 -0.60 -4.57 -6.73
C GLY A 372 0.82 -4.81 -6.21
N ALA A 373 1.28 -4.05 -5.23
CA ALA A 373 2.60 -4.24 -4.62
C ALA A 373 2.55 -5.17 -3.38
N ILE A 374 3.56 -6.04 -3.26
CA ILE A 374 3.62 -7.01 -2.14
C ILE A 374 3.74 -6.32 -0.77
N GLY A 375 4.44 -5.20 -0.65
CA GLY A 375 4.49 -4.41 0.60
C GLY A 375 3.09 -3.99 1.08
N TYR A 376 2.22 -3.60 0.14
CA TYR A 376 0.84 -3.23 0.46
C TYR A 376 -0.06 -4.42 0.79
N GLN A 377 0.14 -5.59 0.17
CA GLN A 377 -0.48 -6.85 0.59
C GLN A 377 -0.22 -7.12 2.08
N LEU A 378 1.05 -7.04 2.49
CA LEU A 378 1.46 -7.31 3.88
C LEU A 378 0.87 -6.26 4.83
N PHE A 379 0.87 -4.98 4.44
CA PHE A 379 0.34 -3.89 5.25
C PHE A 379 -1.19 -3.93 5.38
N ALA A 380 -1.92 -4.18 4.29
CA ALA A 380 -3.37 -4.30 4.29
C ALA A 380 -3.86 -5.47 5.17
N ARG A 381 -3.12 -6.58 5.19
CA ARG A 381 -3.41 -7.72 6.06
C ARG A 381 -3.41 -7.35 7.55
N HIS A 382 -2.43 -6.56 8.00
CA HIS A 382 -2.36 -6.11 9.39
C HIS A 382 -3.54 -5.22 9.75
N ALA A 383 -3.87 -4.28 8.86
CA ALA A 383 -5.02 -3.41 9.04
C ALA A 383 -6.34 -4.21 9.08
N LEU A 384 -6.46 -5.27 8.27
CA LEU A 384 -7.62 -6.16 8.29
C LEU A 384 -7.70 -6.98 9.59
N VAL A 385 -6.61 -7.51 10.13
CA VAL A 385 -6.64 -8.18 11.45
C VAL A 385 -7.14 -7.23 12.54
N ALA A 386 -6.67 -5.97 12.52
CA ALA A 386 -7.12 -4.94 13.46
C ALA A 386 -8.61 -4.56 13.32
N CYS A 387 -9.26 -4.91 12.20
CA CYS A 387 -10.71 -4.80 12.01
C CYS A 387 -11.44 -6.09 12.39
N MET A 388 -11.00 -7.21 11.82
CA MET A 388 -11.72 -8.48 11.87
C MET A 388 -11.70 -9.11 13.25
N GLU A 389 -10.62 -8.96 14.01
CA GLU A 389 -10.57 -9.57 15.34
C GLU A 389 -11.48 -8.93 16.37
N PRO A 390 -11.51 -7.60 16.51
CA PRO A 390 -12.49 -6.97 17.38
C PRO A 390 -13.93 -7.27 16.93
N LEU A 391 -14.20 -7.35 15.63
CA LEU A 391 -15.51 -7.74 15.10
C LEU A 391 -15.87 -9.20 15.42
N ALA A 392 -14.91 -10.12 15.34
CA ALA A 392 -15.09 -11.52 15.69
C ALA A 392 -15.40 -11.69 17.19
N ARG A 393 -14.79 -10.87 18.06
CA ARG A 393 -15.15 -10.76 19.48
C ARG A 393 -16.58 -10.23 19.71
N LYS A 394 -17.18 -9.56 18.73
CA LYS A 394 -18.60 -9.15 18.74
C LYS A 394 -19.51 -10.10 17.94
N GLY A 395 -19.00 -11.28 17.56
CA GLY A 395 -19.77 -12.34 16.90
C GLY A 395 -19.90 -12.19 15.39
N HIS A 396 -19.15 -11.29 14.74
CA HIS A 396 -19.17 -11.12 13.29
C HIS A 396 -18.06 -11.95 12.64
N ASP A 397 -18.45 -12.98 11.87
CA ASP A 397 -17.51 -13.78 11.09
C ASP A 397 -17.15 -13.08 9.76
N LEU A 398 -15.95 -12.50 9.71
CA LEU A 398 -15.36 -12.01 8.45
C LEU A 398 -14.28 -12.94 7.89
N TYR A 399 -13.86 -13.96 8.64
CA TYR A 399 -12.88 -14.94 8.17
C TYR A 399 -13.54 -15.96 7.23
N GLY A 400 -14.77 -16.37 7.51
CA GLY A 400 -15.60 -17.23 6.65
C GLY A 400 -16.30 -16.48 5.52
N TYR A 401 -16.32 -15.15 5.56
CA TYR A 401 -17.06 -14.31 4.63
C TYR A 401 -16.61 -14.50 3.18
N LYS A 402 -17.60 -14.55 2.26
CA LYS A 402 -17.40 -14.78 0.81
C LYS A 402 -16.55 -16.01 0.48
N GLY A 403 -16.87 -17.14 1.11
CA GLY A 403 -16.18 -18.40 0.86
C GLY A 403 -14.73 -18.37 1.33
N CYS A 404 -14.49 -17.80 2.52
CA CYS A 404 -13.16 -17.56 3.07
C CYS A 404 -12.23 -16.76 2.13
N ARG A 405 -12.75 -15.72 1.44
CA ARG A 405 -11.94 -14.86 0.54
C ARG A 405 -10.70 -14.30 1.24
N VAL A 406 -10.85 -14.00 2.53
CA VAL A 406 -9.77 -13.57 3.42
C VAL A 406 -8.66 -14.62 3.50
N LYS A 407 -8.94 -15.92 3.52
CA LYS A 407 -7.88 -16.95 3.52
C LYS A 407 -6.99 -16.86 2.28
N ASN A 408 -7.54 -16.50 1.13
CA ASN A 408 -6.75 -16.29 -0.09
C ASN A 408 -5.70 -15.19 0.07
N LEU A 409 -5.99 -14.14 0.85
CA LEU A 409 -5.04 -13.07 1.18
C LEU A 409 -3.82 -13.59 1.97
N TRP A 410 -3.96 -14.67 2.74
CA TRP A 410 -2.84 -15.30 3.47
C TRP A 410 -2.12 -16.36 2.64
N ASP A 411 -2.82 -17.06 1.74
CA ASP A 411 -2.22 -18.11 0.90
C ASP A 411 -1.50 -17.55 -0.33
N SER A 412 -2.01 -16.47 -0.93
CA SER A 412 -1.47 -15.88 -2.17
C SER A 412 0.00 -15.44 -2.07
N PRO A 413 0.51 -14.87 -0.95
CA PRO A 413 1.92 -14.51 -0.82
C PRO A 413 2.83 -15.74 -0.85
N LEU A 414 2.37 -16.88 -0.33
CA LEU A 414 3.13 -18.14 -0.40
C LEU A 414 3.26 -18.60 -1.84
N LYS A 415 2.18 -18.48 -2.63
CA LYS A 415 2.18 -18.78 -4.06
C LYS A 415 2.93 -17.74 -4.91
N TYR A 416 3.21 -16.55 -4.36
CA TYR A 416 3.87 -15.44 -5.05
C TYR A 416 5.38 -15.42 -4.78
N ALA A 417 5.81 -15.99 -3.65
CA ALA A 417 7.20 -16.01 -3.21
C ALA A 417 8.17 -16.66 -4.21
N TYR A 418 9.40 -16.19 -4.15
CA TYR A 418 10.60 -16.88 -4.59
C TYR A 418 10.85 -18.15 -3.77
N PRO A 419 11.70 -19.06 -4.26
CA PRO A 419 12.04 -20.28 -3.54
C PRO A 419 12.73 -20.08 -2.18
N ASP A 420 13.34 -18.92 -1.93
CA ASP A 420 13.97 -18.60 -0.64
C ASP A 420 12.98 -18.08 0.43
N GLY A 421 11.70 -17.95 0.08
CA GLY A 421 10.65 -17.45 0.97
C GLY A 421 10.49 -15.92 1.00
N THR A 422 11.26 -15.19 0.20
CA THR A 422 11.03 -13.76 -0.07
C THR A 422 10.15 -13.58 -1.31
N ALA A 423 9.72 -12.36 -1.61
CA ALA A 423 8.81 -12.06 -2.70
C ALA A 423 9.27 -10.87 -3.55
N PRO A 424 9.01 -10.88 -4.87
CA PRO A 424 9.37 -9.79 -5.77
C PRO A 424 8.70 -8.47 -5.39
N GLY A 425 9.49 -7.40 -5.40
CA GLY A 425 9.09 -6.06 -4.98
C GLY A 425 8.45 -5.17 -6.04
N ILE A 426 7.68 -5.72 -7.00
CA ILE A 426 7.07 -4.93 -8.10
C ILE A 426 6.32 -3.70 -7.58
N HIS A 427 6.35 -2.62 -8.36
CA HIS A 427 5.70 -1.33 -8.05
C HIS A 427 6.35 -0.65 -6.83
N ASP A 428 5.57 0.10 -6.03
CA ASP A 428 6.05 0.83 -4.84
C ASP A 428 6.40 -0.10 -3.66
N SER A 429 7.19 -1.14 -3.89
CA SER A 429 7.67 -2.10 -2.90
C SER A 429 9.15 -2.42 -3.09
N GLY A 430 9.76 -3.03 -2.08
CA GLY A 430 11.02 -3.75 -2.23
C GLY A 430 10.80 -5.25 -2.18
N ARG A 431 11.86 -6.03 -2.39
CA ARG A 431 11.87 -7.45 -2.02
C ARG A 431 11.59 -7.57 -0.53
N VAL A 432 10.59 -8.37 -0.17
CA VAL A 432 10.14 -8.55 1.22
C VAL A 432 10.11 -10.02 1.57
N SER A 433 10.37 -10.34 2.84
CA SER A 433 10.17 -11.70 3.32
C SER A 433 8.67 -11.98 3.47
N VAL A 434 8.21 -13.17 3.08
CA VAL A 434 6.81 -13.59 3.30
C VAL A 434 6.60 -14.11 4.73
N GLY A 435 7.70 -14.47 5.42
CA GLY A 435 7.73 -14.93 6.81
C GLY A 435 8.93 -14.37 7.58
N GLY A 436 9.05 -14.68 8.88
CA GLY A 436 10.28 -14.39 9.63
C GLY A 436 10.47 -12.95 10.13
N ASP A 437 9.69 -11.97 9.63
CA ASP A 437 9.72 -10.58 10.12
C ASP A 437 8.39 -10.16 10.79
N TRP A 438 8.21 -8.86 11.02
CA TRP A 438 7.03 -8.34 11.73
C TRP A 438 5.75 -8.53 10.91
N THR A 439 5.86 -8.71 9.60
CA THR A 439 4.71 -8.96 8.72
C THR A 439 4.14 -10.37 8.90
N ALA A 440 4.96 -11.29 9.38
CA ALA A 440 4.57 -12.67 9.64
C ALA A 440 3.64 -12.79 10.86
N MET A 441 3.56 -11.77 11.72
CA MET A 441 2.77 -11.77 12.94
C MET A 441 1.26 -11.96 12.69
N ALA A 442 0.76 -11.46 11.56
CA ALA A 442 -0.63 -11.66 11.16
C ALA A 442 -0.98 -13.13 10.87
N TYR A 443 0.00 -14.03 10.69
CA TYR A 443 -0.25 -15.46 10.54
C TYR A 443 -0.66 -16.15 11.84
N ASP A 444 -0.37 -15.57 13.02
CA ASP A 444 -0.92 -16.07 14.29
C ASP A 444 -2.43 -16.20 14.19
N TYR A 445 -3.09 -15.13 13.72
CA TYR A 445 -4.52 -15.06 13.63
C TYR A 445 -5.07 -15.96 12.53
N ALA A 446 -4.45 -16.00 11.34
CA ALA A 446 -4.87 -16.97 10.32
C ALA A 446 -4.73 -18.42 10.79
N TYR A 447 -3.67 -18.77 11.52
CA TYR A 447 -3.53 -20.10 12.11
C TYR A 447 -4.63 -20.35 13.15
N LEU A 448 -4.87 -19.41 14.07
CA LEU A 448 -5.94 -19.54 15.08
C LEU A 448 -7.31 -19.74 14.43
N ARG A 449 -7.60 -19.06 13.31
CA ARG A 449 -8.90 -19.13 12.64
C ARG A 449 -9.07 -20.33 11.72
N TYR A 450 -8.04 -20.69 10.95
CA TYR A 450 -8.14 -21.72 9.92
C TYR A 450 -7.46 -23.05 10.28
N GLN A 451 -6.57 -23.07 11.29
CA GLN A 451 -5.77 -24.24 11.69
C GLN A 451 -5.00 -24.88 10.53
N ASP A 452 -4.57 -24.07 9.55
CA ASP A 452 -3.82 -24.56 8.40
C ASP A 452 -2.36 -24.84 8.80
N PRO A 453 -1.90 -26.11 8.73
CA PRO A 453 -0.55 -26.48 9.14
C PRO A 453 0.55 -25.84 8.29
N ASN A 454 0.24 -25.33 7.09
CA ASN A 454 1.21 -24.63 6.25
C ASN A 454 1.69 -23.31 6.91
N TYR A 455 0.93 -22.75 7.85
CA TYR A 455 1.34 -21.52 8.55
C TYR A 455 2.27 -21.78 9.74
N GLY A 456 2.42 -23.03 10.20
CA GLY A 456 3.16 -23.34 11.42
C GLY A 456 4.61 -22.88 11.40
N GLY A 457 5.30 -23.06 10.26
CA GLY A 457 6.67 -22.55 10.06
C GLY A 457 6.74 -21.02 10.12
N ILE A 458 5.86 -20.34 9.39
CA ILE A 458 5.79 -18.88 9.31
C ILE A 458 5.51 -18.26 10.67
N VAL A 459 4.53 -18.82 11.39
CA VAL A 459 4.23 -18.41 12.76
C VAL A 459 5.47 -18.60 13.62
N ASN A 460 6.10 -19.77 13.62
CA ASN A 460 7.27 -20.02 14.46
C ASN A 460 8.41 -19.02 14.26
N ASP A 461 8.63 -18.61 13.01
CA ASP A 461 9.73 -17.72 12.64
C ASP A 461 9.35 -16.22 12.80
N ALA A 462 8.07 -15.90 12.98
CA ALA A 462 7.58 -14.52 13.16
C ALA A 462 8.08 -13.85 14.45
N HIS A 463 8.27 -12.53 14.39
CA HIS A 463 8.50 -11.72 15.58
C HIS A 463 7.35 -11.84 16.60
N ARG A 464 7.66 -11.59 17.87
CA ARG A 464 6.73 -11.67 18.99
C ARG A 464 6.58 -10.32 19.66
N GLN A 465 5.34 -9.85 19.76
CA GLN A 465 5.02 -8.61 20.46
C GLN A 465 3.75 -8.77 21.29
N VAL A 466 3.72 -8.13 22.45
CA VAL A 466 2.49 -7.99 23.25
C VAL A 466 1.93 -6.57 23.13
N PHE A 467 2.74 -5.64 22.63
CA PHE A 467 2.48 -4.21 22.56
C PHE A 467 2.41 -3.71 21.12
N GLN A 468 1.88 -2.51 20.89
CA GLN A 468 1.67 -1.99 19.55
C GLN A 468 2.98 -1.52 18.89
N SER A 469 3.17 -1.82 17.62
CA SER A 469 4.19 -1.22 16.75
C SER A 469 3.53 -0.48 15.59
N GLU A 470 4.28 0.35 14.86
CA GLU A 470 3.70 1.09 13.72
C GLU A 470 3.15 0.09 12.68
N GLY A 471 1.88 0.23 12.32
CA GLY A 471 1.22 -0.68 11.38
C GLY A 471 0.75 -2.02 11.96
N CYS A 472 1.12 -2.38 13.20
CA CYS A 472 0.67 -3.60 13.87
C CYS A 472 0.11 -3.30 15.27
N TYR A 473 -1.23 -3.28 15.35
CA TYR A 473 -1.99 -2.83 16.51
C TYR A 473 -2.71 -3.96 17.25
N PHE A 474 -2.14 -5.16 17.22
CA PHE A 474 -2.66 -6.35 17.88
C PHE A 474 -1.50 -7.16 18.51
N PRO A 475 -1.76 -7.90 19.61
CA PRO A 475 -0.73 -8.73 20.24
C PRO A 475 -0.54 -10.06 19.49
N THR A 476 0.62 -10.68 19.67
CA THR A 476 0.86 -12.11 19.42
C THR A 476 0.07 -12.96 20.42
N LEU A 477 -0.51 -14.06 19.96
CA LEU A 477 -1.29 -14.98 20.80
C LEU A 477 -0.72 -16.40 20.83
N ILE A 478 0.22 -16.74 19.95
CA ILE A 478 0.83 -18.06 19.92
C ILE A 478 2.27 -17.98 20.44
N TYR A 479 2.51 -18.46 21.65
CA TYR A 479 3.85 -18.49 22.28
C TYR A 479 4.49 -19.88 22.30
N GLN A 480 3.74 -20.92 21.97
CA GLN A 480 4.28 -22.27 21.81
C GLN A 480 4.67 -22.56 20.35
N PRO A 481 5.76 -23.31 20.11
CA PRO A 481 6.08 -23.77 18.77
C PRO A 481 4.94 -24.60 18.16
N LEU A 482 4.60 -24.31 16.91
CA LEU A 482 3.66 -25.09 16.13
C LEU A 482 4.40 -26.18 15.32
N PRO A 483 3.74 -27.28 14.94
CA PRO A 483 4.32 -28.23 14.00
C PRO A 483 4.72 -27.52 12.70
N LYS A 484 5.97 -27.69 12.27
CA LYS A 484 6.43 -27.21 10.95
C LYS A 484 6.02 -28.22 9.89
N LYS A 485 5.52 -27.72 8.76
CA LYS A 485 5.23 -28.50 7.57
C LYS A 485 6.03 -27.91 6.42
N GLU A 486 6.72 -28.76 5.66
CA GLU A 486 7.34 -28.32 4.42
C GLU A 486 6.27 -27.89 3.43
N ILE A 487 6.42 -26.67 2.90
CA ILE A 487 5.56 -26.17 1.85
C ILE A 487 5.95 -26.90 0.57
N ALA A 488 4.98 -27.55 -0.08
CA ALA A 488 5.23 -28.26 -1.32
C ALA A 488 5.83 -27.32 -2.39
N ALA A 489 6.70 -27.87 -3.23
CA ALA A 489 7.25 -27.13 -4.36
C ALA A 489 6.12 -26.53 -5.21
N LEU A 490 6.20 -25.24 -5.49
CA LEU A 490 5.19 -24.51 -6.23
C LEU A 490 5.45 -24.63 -7.73
N GLY A 491 4.40 -24.91 -8.49
CA GLY A 491 4.43 -24.85 -9.95
C GLY A 491 4.38 -23.41 -10.47
N SER A 492 4.47 -23.28 -11.79
CA SER A 492 4.19 -22.01 -12.48
C SER A 492 2.75 -21.57 -12.24
N VAL A 493 2.50 -20.26 -12.20
CA VAL A 493 1.21 -19.69 -11.79
C VAL A 493 0.91 -18.38 -12.51
N ILE A 494 -0.37 -18.14 -12.77
CA ILE A 494 -0.89 -16.83 -13.18
C ILE A 494 -1.61 -16.18 -12.00
N PHE A 495 -1.38 -14.90 -11.76
CA PHE A 495 -2.18 -14.03 -10.90
C PHE A 495 -3.06 -13.16 -11.80
N GLU A 496 -4.25 -13.64 -12.17
CA GLU A 496 -5.12 -13.00 -13.18
C GLU A 496 -5.59 -11.59 -12.78
N THR A 497 -5.81 -11.32 -11.48
CA THR A 497 -6.30 -10.01 -11.04
C THR A 497 -5.18 -8.96 -11.04
N LEU A 498 -3.97 -9.34 -10.62
CA LEU A 498 -2.78 -8.47 -10.78
C LEU A 498 -2.29 -8.41 -12.23
N GLY A 499 -2.53 -9.47 -12.98
CA GLY A 499 -1.96 -9.79 -14.29
C GLY A 499 -0.45 -9.99 -14.23
N TYR A 500 -0.02 -10.90 -13.35
CA TYR A 500 1.36 -11.40 -13.31
C TYR A 500 1.39 -12.86 -13.77
N ALA A 501 2.38 -13.22 -14.59
CA ALA A 501 2.65 -14.60 -14.97
C ALA A 501 3.99 -15.03 -14.36
N VAL A 502 4.01 -16.18 -13.68
CA VAL A 502 5.19 -16.71 -13.00
C VAL A 502 5.54 -18.08 -13.55
N LEU A 503 6.77 -18.26 -14.05
CA LEU A 503 7.33 -19.56 -14.38
C LEU A 503 8.27 -20.01 -13.26
N ARG A 504 8.22 -21.30 -12.89
CA ARG A 504 9.09 -21.90 -11.85
C ARG A 504 9.68 -23.22 -12.31
N GLY A 505 10.95 -23.48 -12.04
CA GLY A 505 11.56 -24.77 -12.35
C GLY A 505 12.94 -24.96 -11.74
N ALA A 506 13.23 -26.18 -11.28
CA ALA A 506 14.57 -26.59 -10.88
C ALA A 506 15.41 -26.87 -12.14
N ASP A 507 15.91 -25.81 -12.75
CA ASP A 507 16.70 -25.90 -13.97
C ASP A 507 18.12 -26.40 -13.64
N GLY A 508 18.71 -27.17 -14.56
CA GLY A 508 20.14 -27.53 -14.50
C GLY A 508 20.59 -28.38 -13.29
N GLY A 509 19.66 -28.92 -12.50
CA GLY A 509 19.97 -29.69 -11.28
C GLY A 509 20.08 -28.84 -10.01
N ASN A 510 19.70 -27.56 -10.06
CA ASN A 510 19.66 -26.69 -8.89
C ASN A 510 18.73 -27.24 -7.79
N PRO A 511 19.08 -27.09 -6.49
CA PRO A 511 18.20 -27.47 -5.41
C PRO A 511 16.92 -26.61 -5.44
N PRO A 512 15.79 -27.07 -4.85
CA PRO A 512 14.53 -26.32 -4.87
C PRO A 512 14.66 -24.86 -4.41
N ALA A 513 15.49 -24.58 -3.40
CA ALA A 513 15.74 -23.22 -2.89
C ALA A 513 16.47 -22.29 -3.88
N ALA A 514 17.08 -22.85 -4.93
CA ALA A 514 17.78 -22.12 -6.00
C ALA A 514 17.07 -22.29 -7.35
N ALA A 515 15.83 -22.79 -7.36
CA ALA A 515 15.04 -22.94 -8.57
C ALA A 515 14.86 -21.59 -9.27
N THR A 516 14.87 -21.62 -10.60
CA THR A 516 14.59 -20.45 -11.42
C THR A 516 13.13 -20.04 -11.22
N PHE A 517 12.93 -18.75 -10.99
CA PHE A 517 11.65 -18.09 -10.93
C PHE A 517 11.71 -16.89 -11.89
N LEU A 518 10.72 -16.80 -12.76
CA LEU A 518 10.54 -15.68 -13.69
C LEU A 518 9.16 -15.09 -13.48
N LEU A 519 9.04 -13.77 -13.37
CA LEU A 519 7.75 -13.09 -13.28
C LEU A 519 7.65 -11.99 -14.33
N MET A 520 6.60 -12.01 -15.15
CA MET A 520 6.26 -10.95 -16.10
C MET A 520 5.00 -10.19 -15.68
N ASP A 521 5.09 -8.86 -15.59
CA ASP A 521 3.93 -7.98 -15.40
C ASP A 521 3.26 -7.65 -16.74
N TYR A 522 2.07 -8.20 -16.97
CA TYR A 522 1.25 -7.90 -18.14
C TYR A 522 -0.05 -7.17 -17.81
N GLY A 523 -0.42 -7.10 -16.52
CA GLY A 523 -1.75 -6.73 -16.06
C GLY A 523 -2.03 -5.24 -15.98
N PRO A 524 -3.07 -4.85 -15.22
CA PRO A 524 -3.39 -3.44 -14.96
C PRO A 524 -2.20 -2.65 -14.41
N HIS A 525 -2.18 -1.33 -14.64
CA HIS A 525 -1.07 -0.46 -14.20
C HIS A 525 -0.80 -0.51 -12.68
N GLY A 526 -1.80 -0.72 -11.83
CA GLY A 526 -1.64 -0.66 -10.36
C GLY A 526 -2.04 0.69 -9.74
N GLY A 527 -2.63 1.60 -10.52
CA GLY A 527 -3.13 2.89 -10.03
C GLY A 527 -1.99 3.84 -9.61
N GLY A 528 -2.17 4.54 -8.49
CA GLY A 528 -1.17 5.51 -8.00
C GLY A 528 0.18 4.88 -7.65
N HIS A 529 0.18 3.60 -7.28
CA HIS A 529 1.39 2.85 -6.94
C HIS A 529 2.03 2.13 -8.12
N GLY A 530 1.34 2.14 -9.27
CA GLY A 530 1.80 1.48 -10.49
C GLY A 530 3.02 2.14 -11.11
N HIS A 531 3.99 1.33 -11.53
CA HIS A 531 5.10 1.77 -12.37
C HIS A 531 4.71 1.72 -13.86
N PRO A 532 5.26 2.60 -14.72
CA PRO A 532 5.13 2.55 -16.17
C PRO A 532 6.07 1.49 -16.78
N ASP A 533 5.89 0.22 -16.41
CA ASP A 533 6.86 -0.85 -16.66
C ASP A 533 6.21 -2.10 -17.28
N LYS A 534 5.22 -1.96 -18.17
CA LYS A 534 4.55 -3.14 -18.71
C LYS A 534 5.50 -4.04 -19.49
N LEU A 535 5.25 -5.35 -19.32
CA LEU A 535 6.07 -6.46 -19.73
C LEU A 535 7.46 -6.49 -19.08
N ASN A 536 7.65 -5.82 -17.94
CA ASN A 536 8.82 -5.97 -17.09
C ASN A 536 8.98 -7.43 -16.63
N LEU A 537 10.23 -7.87 -16.50
CA LEU A 537 10.61 -9.23 -16.14
C LEU A 537 11.48 -9.21 -14.90
N ILE A 538 11.16 -10.11 -13.98
CA ILE A 538 11.98 -10.41 -12.81
C ILE A 538 12.56 -11.80 -12.97
N LEU A 539 13.83 -11.97 -12.60
CA LEU A 539 14.57 -13.22 -12.58
C LEU A 539 15.16 -13.46 -11.19
N PHE A 540 14.76 -14.56 -10.59
CA PHE A 540 15.45 -15.20 -9.48
C PHE A 540 16.01 -16.53 -9.96
N ALA A 541 17.29 -16.78 -9.73
CA ALA A 541 17.96 -18.04 -10.05
C ALA A 541 19.22 -18.17 -9.18
N ASP A 542 19.74 -19.39 -9.07
CA ASP A 542 20.96 -19.68 -8.30
C ASP A 542 20.90 -19.20 -6.83
N GLY A 543 19.68 -19.14 -6.28
CA GLY A 543 19.43 -18.77 -4.88
C GLY A 543 19.31 -17.27 -4.62
N ASP A 544 19.32 -16.42 -5.65
CA ASP A 544 19.13 -14.97 -5.47
C ASP A 544 18.35 -14.29 -6.61
N GLU A 545 17.88 -13.07 -6.35
CA GLU A 545 17.27 -12.18 -7.35
C GLU A 545 18.37 -11.57 -8.22
N LEU A 546 18.58 -12.15 -9.40
CA LEU A 546 19.63 -11.74 -10.34
C LEU A 546 19.24 -10.49 -11.12
N ALA A 547 17.96 -10.30 -11.40
CA ALA A 547 17.44 -9.08 -12.00
C ALA A 547 16.00 -8.87 -11.54
N GLY A 548 15.69 -7.64 -11.14
CA GLY A 548 14.41 -7.33 -10.52
C GLY A 548 14.21 -5.83 -10.44
N GLU A 549 13.30 -5.42 -9.57
CA GLU A 549 12.97 -4.01 -9.40
C GLU A 549 14.18 -3.18 -8.95
N PRO A 550 14.22 -1.90 -9.38
CA PRO A 550 15.15 -0.94 -8.82
C PRO A 550 14.91 -0.81 -7.32
N LYS A 551 15.95 -0.36 -6.60
CA LYS A 551 15.83 -0.10 -5.17
C LYS A 551 14.68 0.89 -4.92
N PRO A 552 13.73 0.57 -4.01
CA PRO A 552 12.67 1.51 -3.68
C PRO A 552 13.22 2.66 -2.85
N TYR A 553 12.80 3.87 -3.21
CA TYR A 553 12.94 5.07 -2.38
C TYR A 553 11.56 5.50 -1.88
N ARG A 554 11.52 6.22 -0.75
CA ARG A 554 10.28 6.76 -0.20
C ARG A 554 9.75 7.88 -1.11
N TYR A 555 8.45 8.12 -1.09
CA TYR A 555 7.80 9.14 -1.93
C TYR A 555 8.38 10.55 -1.78
N GLU A 556 8.90 10.87 -0.60
CA GLU A 556 9.47 12.19 -0.31
C GLU A 556 10.90 12.36 -0.86
N ASP A 557 11.54 11.27 -1.27
CA ASP A 557 12.85 11.26 -1.90
C ASP A 557 12.69 11.42 -3.42
N SER A 558 13.33 12.43 -4.02
CA SER A 558 13.17 12.71 -5.45
C SER A 558 13.52 11.50 -6.33
N ARG A 559 14.43 10.64 -5.87
CA ARG A 559 14.84 9.41 -6.56
C ARG A 559 13.70 8.40 -6.73
N HIS A 560 12.64 8.49 -5.93
CA HIS A 560 11.46 7.67 -6.16
C HIS A 560 10.83 8.01 -7.53
N ALA A 561 10.57 9.30 -7.76
CA ALA A 561 10.02 9.79 -9.02
C ALA A 561 11.05 9.79 -10.16
N GLU A 562 12.31 10.11 -9.87
CA GLU A 562 13.37 10.32 -10.87
C GLU A 562 14.10 9.04 -11.26
N TRP A 563 13.99 7.95 -10.49
CA TRP A 563 14.73 6.71 -10.75
C TRP A 563 13.97 5.41 -10.46
N THR A 564 13.29 5.26 -9.31
CA THR A 564 12.58 4.01 -9.01
C THR A 564 11.43 3.76 -9.97
N ARG A 565 10.67 4.80 -10.32
CA ARG A 565 9.46 4.73 -11.14
C ARG A 565 9.70 4.70 -12.67
N PRO A 566 10.62 5.48 -13.26
CA PRO A 566 10.73 5.59 -14.71
C PRO A 566 11.06 4.26 -15.41
N THR A 567 10.45 4.02 -16.58
CA THR A 567 10.56 2.77 -17.38
C THR A 567 12.00 2.28 -17.59
N ILE A 568 12.96 3.20 -17.73
CA ILE A 568 14.37 2.87 -18.00
C ILE A 568 15.05 2.13 -16.84
N ALA A 569 14.49 2.20 -15.63
CA ALA A 569 15.01 1.50 -14.46
C ALA A 569 14.56 0.03 -14.38
N HIS A 570 13.57 -0.36 -15.19
CA HIS A 570 12.95 -1.68 -15.20
C HIS A 570 13.49 -2.53 -16.34
N TRP A 571 13.37 -3.85 -16.21
CA TRP A 571 13.78 -4.76 -17.27
C TRP A 571 12.68 -4.86 -18.34
N THR A 572 12.39 -3.75 -19.02
CA THR A 572 11.45 -3.66 -20.14
C THR A 572 11.94 -2.63 -21.16
N VAL A 573 11.23 -2.42 -22.26
CA VAL A 573 11.63 -1.49 -23.31
C VAL A 573 11.14 -0.06 -23.04
N SER A 574 12.06 0.89 -23.19
CA SER A 574 11.76 2.32 -23.33
C SER A 574 11.79 2.73 -24.81
N VAL A 575 10.87 3.59 -25.23
CA VAL A 575 10.78 4.08 -26.62
C VAL A 575 11.01 5.58 -26.67
N ASP A 576 11.90 6.01 -27.55
CA ASP A 576 12.27 7.41 -27.76
C ASP A 576 12.68 8.13 -26.45
N GLN A 577 13.31 7.40 -25.51
CA GLN A 577 13.70 7.88 -24.18
C GLN A 577 12.51 8.39 -23.33
N ARG A 578 11.33 7.82 -23.50
CA ARG A 578 10.11 8.21 -22.79
C ARG A 578 9.57 7.09 -21.90
N GLU A 579 8.88 7.50 -20.85
CA GLU A 579 8.10 6.57 -20.02
C GLU A 579 6.93 5.97 -20.78
N GLN A 580 6.58 4.73 -20.44
CA GLN A 580 5.32 4.13 -20.88
C GLN A 580 4.13 4.90 -20.29
N ALA A 581 3.05 5.00 -21.05
CA ALA A 581 1.77 5.42 -20.50
C ALA A 581 1.19 4.35 -19.55
N PRO A 582 0.44 4.75 -18.49
CA PRO A 582 -0.34 3.82 -17.69
C PRO A 582 -1.25 2.96 -18.56
N THR A 583 -1.01 1.65 -18.59
CA THR A 583 -1.70 0.75 -19.51
C THR A 583 -1.95 -0.63 -18.90
N THR A 584 -2.78 -1.42 -19.57
CA THR A 584 -3.05 -2.83 -19.27
C THR A 584 -2.68 -3.64 -20.51
N GLY A 585 -1.79 -4.63 -20.35
CA GLY A 585 -1.44 -5.57 -21.39
C GLY A 585 -2.36 -6.80 -21.41
N LYS A 586 -1.96 -7.81 -22.17
CA LYS A 586 -2.67 -9.10 -22.31
C LYS A 586 -1.66 -10.24 -22.31
N LEU A 587 -1.93 -11.29 -21.54
CA LEU A 587 -1.20 -12.55 -21.63
C LEU A 587 -1.75 -13.35 -22.82
N LEU A 588 -0.91 -13.59 -23.83
CA LEU A 588 -1.26 -14.33 -25.04
C LEU A 588 -0.92 -15.81 -24.94
N ALA A 589 0.15 -16.17 -24.22
CA ALA A 589 0.51 -17.57 -24.01
C ALA A 589 1.00 -17.81 -22.58
N PHE A 590 0.63 -18.96 -22.01
CA PHE A 590 1.20 -19.48 -20.77
C PHE A 590 1.17 -21.00 -20.81
N TYR A 591 2.34 -21.62 -20.68
CA TYR A 591 2.53 -23.06 -20.79
C TYR A 591 3.57 -23.54 -19.78
N ASP A 592 3.23 -24.56 -19.00
CA ASP A 592 4.16 -25.29 -18.15
C ASP A 592 4.14 -26.78 -18.56
N THR A 593 5.03 -27.16 -19.49
CA THR A 593 5.13 -28.55 -20.00
C THR A 593 6.29 -29.32 -19.37
N GLY A 594 6.70 -28.94 -18.15
CA GLY A 594 7.83 -29.54 -17.46
C GLY A 594 9.16 -28.91 -17.86
N ALA A 595 9.88 -29.51 -18.82
CA ALA A 595 11.22 -29.05 -19.18
C ALA A 595 11.25 -27.72 -19.93
N VAL A 596 10.19 -27.43 -20.70
CA VAL A 596 10.05 -26.16 -21.43
C VAL A 596 8.80 -25.45 -20.94
N LYS A 597 8.96 -24.19 -20.56
CA LYS A 597 7.87 -23.33 -20.09
C LYS A 597 7.88 -22.02 -20.84
N ILE A 598 6.71 -21.48 -21.13
CA ILE A 598 6.56 -20.31 -22.00
C ILE A 598 5.58 -19.35 -21.35
N MET A 599 5.90 -18.06 -21.36
CA MET A 599 4.93 -16.99 -21.16
C MET A 599 5.10 -15.93 -22.25
N ARG A 600 3.99 -15.39 -22.76
CA ARG A 600 4.00 -14.34 -23.77
C ARG A 600 2.98 -13.27 -23.44
N GLY A 601 3.44 -12.02 -23.31
CA GLY A 601 2.61 -10.86 -23.02
C GLY A 601 2.71 -9.81 -24.13
N VAL A 602 1.63 -9.05 -24.33
CA VAL A 602 1.56 -7.95 -25.29
C VAL A 602 1.04 -6.67 -24.64
N SER A 603 1.57 -5.52 -25.04
CA SER A 603 1.05 -4.19 -24.72
C SER A 603 1.11 -3.29 -25.96
N THR A 604 0.00 -2.64 -26.29
CA THR A 604 -0.13 -1.77 -27.48
C THR A 604 -0.52 -0.33 -27.15
N ALA A 605 -0.68 -0.03 -25.87
CA ALA A 605 -1.03 1.30 -25.38
C ALA A 605 0.05 1.91 -24.47
N ALA A 606 1.19 1.23 -24.29
CA ALA A 606 2.35 1.79 -23.58
C ALA A 606 2.93 3.01 -24.32
N TYR A 607 2.96 2.97 -25.65
CA TYR A 607 3.37 4.08 -26.51
C TYR A 607 2.45 4.18 -27.71
N ALA A 608 2.14 5.40 -28.14
CA ALA A 608 1.29 5.63 -29.30
C ALA A 608 1.90 5.06 -30.59
N GLY A 609 1.18 4.18 -31.29
CA GLY A 609 1.62 3.56 -32.54
C GLY A 609 2.72 2.50 -32.41
N VAL A 610 2.98 2.00 -31.21
CA VAL A 610 4.01 0.98 -30.95
C VAL A 610 3.40 -0.26 -30.30
N GLY A 611 3.74 -1.43 -30.83
CA GLY A 611 3.45 -2.72 -30.21
C GLY A 611 4.66 -3.26 -29.46
N LEU A 612 4.43 -3.72 -28.23
CA LEU A 612 5.38 -4.43 -27.38
C LEU A 612 4.90 -5.87 -27.20
N ASP A 613 5.73 -6.87 -27.51
CA ASP A 613 5.41 -8.30 -27.40
C ASP A 613 6.64 -9.04 -26.88
N ARG A 614 6.51 -9.57 -25.67
CA ARG A 614 7.59 -10.26 -24.99
C ARG A 614 7.23 -11.72 -24.83
N THR A 615 8.09 -12.60 -25.33
CA THR A 615 8.01 -14.04 -25.12
C THR A 615 9.21 -14.48 -24.30
N VAL A 616 8.96 -15.11 -23.16
CA VAL A 616 9.98 -15.69 -22.30
C VAL A 616 9.82 -17.21 -22.32
N VAL A 617 10.90 -17.92 -22.62
CA VAL A 617 10.96 -19.38 -22.63
C VAL A 617 12.00 -19.83 -21.61
N GLN A 618 11.54 -20.55 -20.60
CA GLN A 618 12.38 -21.22 -19.61
C GLN A 618 12.69 -22.64 -20.09
N MET A 619 13.97 -23.00 -20.12
CA MET A 619 14.49 -24.31 -20.52
C MET A 619 15.59 -24.76 -19.54
N PRO A 620 16.01 -26.04 -19.53
CA PRO A 620 17.00 -26.51 -18.58
C PRO A 620 18.35 -25.79 -18.78
N GLY A 621 18.71 -24.92 -17.84
CA GLY A 621 19.97 -24.18 -17.80
C GLY A 621 20.02 -22.88 -18.61
N TYR A 622 18.91 -22.46 -19.24
CA TYR A 622 18.88 -21.22 -20.03
C TYR A 622 17.47 -20.63 -20.15
N ILE A 623 17.44 -19.31 -20.30
CA ILE A 623 16.23 -18.53 -20.54
C ILE A 623 16.38 -17.84 -21.89
N ALA A 624 15.41 -18.01 -22.78
CA ALA A 624 15.31 -17.21 -23.99
C ALA A 624 14.29 -16.10 -23.78
N ASP A 625 14.74 -14.85 -23.87
CA ASP A 625 13.89 -13.67 -23.83
C ASP A 625 13.84 -13.03 -25.22
N ILE A 626 12.65 -13.02 -25.82
CA ILE A 626 12.40 -12.52 -27.17
C ILE A 626 11.44 -11.35 -27.03
N TYR A 627 11.99 -10.14 -27.11
CA TYR A 627 11.22 -8.91 -27.02
C TYR A 627 11.09 -8.26 -28.40
N ARG A 628 9.93 -8.45 -29.03
CA ARG A 628 9.61 -7.84 -30.31
C ARG A 628 8.93 -6.49 -30.07
N CYS A 629 9.50 -5.44 -30.66
CA CYS A 629 8.91 -4.11 -30.72
C CYS A 629 8.70 -3.73 -32.17
N TRP A 630 7.59 -3.07 -32.49
CA TRP A 630 7.31 -2.67 -33.86
C TRP A 630 6.44 -1.42 -33.93
N SER A 631 6.62 -0.65 -34.99
CA SER A 631 5.83 0.55 -35.30
C SER A 631 5.97 0.92 -36.78
N ASN A 632 5.07 1.76 -37.29
CA ASN A 632 5.12 2.25 -38.68
C ASN A 632 6.12 3.41 -38.88
N ALA A 633 6.65 3.96 -37.79
CA ALA A 633 7.65 5.04 -37.83
C ALA A 633 9.00 4.52 -37.34
N THR A 634 10.09 5.13 -37.79
CA THR A 634 11.40 4.88 -37.18
C THR A 634 11.39 5.38 -35.73
N ARG A 635 11.83 4.53 -34.80
CA ARG A 635 11.88 4.80 -33.35
C ARG A 635 13.22 4.37 -32.78
N THR A 636 13.58 4.94 -31.64
CA THR A 636 14.67 4.45 -30.79
C THR A 636 14.09 3.52 -29.73
N TYR A 637 14.66 2.33 -29.60
CA TYR A 637 14.26 1.33 -28.61
C TYR A 637 15.43 1.06 -27.67
N ASP A 638 15.27 1.42 -26.40
CA ASP A 638 16.24 1.13 -25.35
C ASP A 638 15.76 -0.08 -24.55
N TYR A 639 16.57 -1.14 -24.50
CA TYR A 639 16.27 -2.36 -23.75
C TYR A 639 17.28 -2.54 -22.59
N PRO A 640 17.03 -1.93 -21.43
CA PRO A 640 17.84 -2.09 -20.23
C PRO A 640 17.84 -3.52 -19.69
N LEU A 641 19.01 -3.97 -19.24
CA LEU A 641 19.21 -5.20 -18.49
C LEU A 641 19.78 -4.85 -17.10
N CYS A 642 18.91 -4.80 -16.10
CA CYS A 642 19.27 -4.38 -14.73
C CYS A 642 19.64 -5.59 -13.86
N PHE A 643 20.89 -6.06 -13.97
CA PHE A 643 21.39 -7.18 -13.17
C PHE A 643 21.98 -6.74 -11.83
N ARG A 644 21.83 -7.58 -10.81
CA ARG A 644 22.52 -7.47 -9.53
C ARG A 644 23.81 -8.29 -9.58
N GLY A 645 24.94 -7.61 -9.51
CA GLY A 645 26.25 -8.25 -9.54
C GLY A 645 27.35 -7.27 -9.93
N ALA A 646 28.57 -7.79 -10.04
CA ALA A 646 29.71 -7.07 -10.61
C ALA A 646 29.90 -7.50 -12.06
N LEU A 647 30.26 -6.56 -12.93
CA LEU A 647 30.65 -6.83 -14.30
C LEU A 647 32.17 -6.67 -14.41
N ASP A 648 32.90 -7.79 -14.54
CA ASP A 648 34.36 -7.81 -14.68
C ASP A 648 34.86 -6.90 -15.83
N ALA A 649 34.05 -6.74 -16.87
CA ALA A 649 34.37 -5.88 -18.02
C ALA A 649 34.44 -4.38 -17.68
N LEU A 650 33.88 -3.95 -16.54
CA LEU A 650 33.83 -2.54 -16.12
C LEU A 650 34.94 -2.16 -15.13
N ASP A 651 35.78 -3.09 -14.67
CA ASP A 651 36.89 -2.83 -13.73
C ASP A 651 37.91 -1.81 -14.26
N ARG A 652 37.93 -1.58 -15.58
CA ARG A 652 38.81 -0.63 -16.26
C ARG A 652 38.12 0.66 -16.68
N ALA A 653 36.84 0.84 -16.34
CA ALA A 653 36.09 2.04 -16.69
C ALA A 653 36.53 3.22 -15.82
N ASP A 654 36.90 4.33 -16.48
CA ASP A 654 37.24 5.57 -15.81
C ASP A 654 35.96 6.35 -15.49
N ALA A 655 35.48 6.24 -14.25
CA ALA A 655 34.25 6.88 -13.79
C ALA A 655 34.26 8.40 -13.98
N ALA A 656 35.43 9.05 -14.03
CA ALA A 656 35.55 10.49 -14.22
C ALA A 656 35.18 10.94 -15.65
N LYS A 657 35.07 10.01 -16.60
CA LYS A 657 34.69 10.30 -18.00
C LYS A 657 33.23 10.01 -18.31
N LEU A 658 32.48 9.48 -17.35
CA LEU A 658 31.07 9.19 -17.53
C LEU A 658 30.27 10.49 -17.70
N LYS A 659 29.31 10.46 -18.62
CA LYS A 659 28.35 11.53 -18.88
C LYS A 659 26.94 11.01 -18.65
N PRO A 660 25.97 11.87 -18.31
CA PRO A 660 24.56 11.48 -18.30
C PRO A 660 24.18 10.80 -19.63
N LEU A 661 23.46 9.67 -19.55
CA LEU A 661 23.05 8.89 -20.72
C LEU A 661 22.03 9.66 -21.58
N GLY A 662 21.18 10.44 -20.93
CA GLY A 662 20.16 11.27 -21.54
C GLY A 662 20.03 12.63 -20.84
N PRO A 663 19.12 13.50 -21.33
CA PRO A 663 18.80 14.74 -20.64
C PRO A 663 18.25 14.45 -19.23
N PRO A 664 18.30 15.43 -18.29
CA PRO A 664 17.57 15.33 -17.03
C PRO A 664 16.09 15.05 -17.33
N ALA A 665 15.52 14.07 -16.64
CA ALA A 665 14.11 13.69 -16.76
C ALA A 665 13.16 14.84 -16.37
#